data_AF-A0A7Y4NYX7-F1
#
_entry.id   AF-A0A7Y4NYX7-F1
#
_cell.length_a   1.000
_cell.length_b   1.000
_cell.length_c   1.000
_cell.angle_alpha   90.00
_cell.angle_beta   90.00
_cell.angle_gamma   90.00
#
_symmetry.space_group_name_H-M   'P 1'
#
loop_
_entity.id
_entity.type
_entity.pdbx_description
1 polymer ?
#
loop_
_entity_poly.entity_id
_entity_poly.type
_entity_poly.pdbx_seq_one_letter_code
_entity_poly.pdbx_strand_id
1 'polypeptide(L)'
;MSVTGGPSSSPVEKVEERVGPYRLIRRLGQGGMGVVYLAEGPERQEVALKVLRPHVAHDETARARLQREASTLQKVSHPGVAGILDHDLEGDRPYLVTRFVPGRPLDEQVDDRGPLTPRKWLPLAGCLAESLQAIHAVGVIHRDLKPGNVMMLNGKPVMIDFGIAQAADDLRLTQTGLVIGTPGYLAPELIEGEDVSESADWWGWAATVTFAATGRRPFGKGPFEAVLHRVHTGQVDLEGMDPRLKTLLAAALAPKRADRPTQDEIMAGLTRYAEGRDALPPRASMTATVATHPPTRQMTRVLPTSSPDDAVTEITPPETDPEPSPTEVANLVPPVIPPLSAFAPLADKVRDAAAARKAAKTAAAGAAAGAPAATHPATYSPAPLAAAPPAMPLPYQQPYQTAPQLYQPPTSPYQPVVGTPKAVVPYEQRAVEPKPAERAPATGKRTAVVVGFMIALAGLIALFPLAGSLVAAVFLVVARTVDRGSTALMRRRQVRGRAGKSDGVVAVASSPAQLVAAALITLVCLLLPLLMGAVVGSIVTAIAATAQGLDWRPLSAVGFGAAALTALFTAWWGPGGSSLRRGAHITARNLFRPRWLASATAVLLLAGGSWAFYEATQGAGDPWARTPVQTPKFERPTFDDLRQAPLIRDLPLIGK
;
A
#
# COMPACT_ATOMS: atom_id res chain seq x y z
N MET A 1 -66.47 1.47 32.60
CA MET A 1 -67.03 2.46 31.65
C MET A 1 -65.96 3.54 31.49
N SER A 2 -65.08 3.53 30.47
CA SER A 2 -65.30 3.97 29.07
C SER A 2 -65.81 5.43 29.02
N VAL A 3 -65.30 6.42 28.27
CA VAL A 3 -64.44 6.51 27.06
C VAL A 3 -63.92 7.96 26.97
N THR A 4 -62.64 8.20 26.63
CA THR A 4 -62.18 9.22 25.63
C THR A 4 -60.65 9.16 25.52
N GLY A 5 -60.14 8.45 24.50
CA GLY A 5 -58.73 8.46 24.13
C GLY A 5 -58.63 8.36 22.61
N GLY A 6 -58.26 9.47 21.96
CA GLY A 6 -58.05 9.53 20.52
C GLY A 6 -56.92 8.59 20.06
N PRO A 7 -56.89 8.22 18.78
CA PRO A 7 -55.96 7.22 18.27
C PRO A 7 -54.50 7.66 18.45
N SER A 8 -53.73 6.70 18.94
CA SER A 8 -52.28 6.71 19.10
C SER A 8 -51.57 7.33 17.90
N SER A 9 -50.63 8.23 18.18
CA SER A 9 -49.60 8.67 17.25
C SER A 9 -49.07 7.47 16.47
N SER A 10 -49.29 7.49 15.16
CA SER A 10 -48.65 6.60 14.20
C SER A 10 -47.18 6.41 14.57
N PRO A 11 -46.68 5.16 14.70
CA PRO A 11 -45.30 4.93 15.06
C PRO A 11 -44.45 5.53 13.95
N VAL A 12 -43.58 6.47 14.31
CA VAL A 12 -42.44 6.83 13.47
C VAL A 12 -41.62 5.56 13.38
N GLU A 13 -41.81 4.79 12.31
CA GLU A 13 -40.95 3.66 11.98
C GLU A 13 -39.61 4.25 11.53
N LYS A 14 -38.83 4.76 12.50
CA LYS A 14 -37.38 4.77 12.38
C LYS A 14 -37.00 3.30 12.36
N VAL A 15 -36.90 2.73 11.16
CA VAL A 15 -36.14 1.50 10.99
C VAL A 15 -34.71 1.86 11.37
N GLU A 16 -34.38 1.68 12.65
CA GLU A 16 -33.02 1.69 13.15
C GLU A 16 -32.29 0.66 12.30
N GLU A 17 -31.41 1.09 11.41
CA GLU A 17 -30.59 0.15 10.65
C GLU A 17 -29.79 -0.66 11.66
N ARG A 18 -30.11 -1.96 11.78
CA ARG A 18 -29.42 -2.91 12.65
C ARG A 18 -28.52 -3.81 11.82
N VAL A 19 -27.41 -4.21 12.42
CA VAL A 19 -26.51 -5.23 11.90
C VAL A 19 -26.25 -6.23 13.02
N GLY A 20 -26.75 -7.45 12.87
CA GLY A 20 -26.82 -8.40 13.98
C GLY A 20 -27.61 -7.81 15.17
N PRO A 21 -27.14 -7.98 16.42
CA PRO A 21 -27.79 -7.41 17.60
C PRO A 21 -27.53 -5.90 17.80
N TYR A 22 -26.72 -5.27 16.94
CA TYR A 22 -26.23 -3.91 17.12
C TYR A 22 -27.08 -2.88 16.39
N ARG A 23 -27.42 -1.80 17.10
CA ARG A 23 -28.08 -0.63 16.52
C ARG A 23 -27.05 0.37 16.02
N LEU A 24 -27.08 0.73 14.74
CA LEU A 24 -26.18 1.74 14.19
C LEU A 24 -26.60 3.14 14.67
N ILE A 25 -25.67 3.89 15.28
CA ILE A 25 -25.90 5.26 15.77
C ILE A 25 -25.46 6.28 14.73
N ARG A 26 -24.18 6.22 14.33
CA ARG A 26 -23.60 7.11 13.31
C ARG A 26 -22.39 6.47 12.66
N ARG A 27 -22.06 6.94 11.46
CA ARG A 27 -20.85 6.52 10.76
C ARG A 27 -19.60 7.16 11.38
N LEU A 28 -18.56 6.36 11.62
CA LEU A 28 -17.23 6.80 12.06
C LEU A 28 -16.27 6.96 10.88
N GLY A 29 -16.33 6.07 9.89
CA GLY A 29 -15.43 6.11 8.74
C GLY A 29 -15.82 5.19 7.59
N GLN A 30 -15.16 5.36 6.44
CA GLN A 30 -15.29 4.47 5.27
C GLN A 30 -13.92 4.13 4.73
N GLY A 31 -13.60 2.83 4.67
CA GLY A 31 -12.37 2.33 4.08
C GLY A 31 -12.62 1.49 2.81
N GLY A 32 -11.54 0.96 2.25
CA GLY A 32 -11.59 -0.02 1.16
C GLY A 32 -12.34 -1.30 1.57
N MET A 33 -12.14 -1.74 2.81
CA MET A 33 -12.64 -3.02 3.33
C MET A 33 -14.07 -2.97 3.87
N GLY A 34 -14.61 -1.78 4.15
CA GLY A 34 -15.88 -1.69 4.87
C GLY A 34 -16.26 -0.28 5.31
N VAL A 35 -17.34 -0.22 6.08
CA VAL A 35 -17.82 1.00 6.75
C VAL A 35 -17.80 0.77 8.24
N VAL A 36 -17.23 1.72 9.00
CA VAL A 36 -17.18 1.67 10.46
C VAL A 36 -18.27 2.58 11.00
N TYR A 37 -19.05 2.07 11.94
CA TYR A 37 -20.12 2.75 12.63
C TYR A 37 -19.85 2.77 14.13
N LEU A 38 -20.25 3.84 14.79
CA LEU A 38 -20.56 3.82 16.20
C LEU A 38 -21.91 3.12 16.32
N ALA A 39 -21.98 2.07 17.12
CA ALA A 39 -23.18 1.29 17.33
C ALA A 39 -23.42 1.08 18.82
N GLU A 40 -24.67 0.80 19.17
CA GLU A 40 -25.06 0.38 20.51
C GLU A 40 -25.20 -1.15 20.54
N GLY A 41 -24.51 -1.79 21.48
CA GLY A 41 -24.61 -3.22 21.73
C GLY A 41 -25.85 -3.61 22.55
N PRO A 42 -26.09 -4.92 22.70
CA PRO A 42 -27.25 -5.43 23.45
C PRO A 42 -27.27 -5.00 24.92
N GLU A 43 -26.11 -4.69 25.52
CA GLU A 43 -25.99 -4.21 26.91
C GLU A 43 -25.94 -2.66 26.98
N ARG A 44 -26.36 -1.97 25.91
CA ARG A 44 -26.30 -0.50 25.77
C ARG A 44 -24.90 0.11 25.84
N GLN A 45 -23.86 -0.69 25.60
CA GLN A 45 -22.49 -0.21 25.46
C GLN A 45 -22.23 0.34 24.06
N GLU A 46 -21.45 1.42 23.98
CA GLU A 46 -20.98 1.95 22.70
C GLU A 46 -19.84 1.08 22.14
N VAL A 47 -19.98 0.67 20.88
CA VAL A 47 -19.01 -0.16 20.16
C VAL A 47 -18.67 0.42 18.80
N ALA A 48 -17.49 0.08 18.30
CA ALA A 48 -17.12 0.33 16.91
C ALA A 48 -17.46 -0.93 16.11
N LEU A 49 -18.46 -0.82 15.23
CA LEU A 49 -18.91 -1.92 14.36
C LEU A 49 -18.44 -1.67 12.93
N LYS A 50 -17.61 -2.57 12.42
CA LYS A 50 -17.09 -2.53 11.05
C LYS A 50 -17.85 -3.52 10.19
N VAL A 51 -18.72 -3.01 9.31
CA VAL A 51 -19.42 -3.82 8.30
C VAL A 51 -18.48 -4.05 7.13
N LEU A 52 -18.15 -5.30 6.85
CA LEU A 52 -17.28 -5.71 5.76
C LEU A 52 -18.03 -5.69 4.43
N ARG A 53 -17.31 -5.44 3.33
CA ARG A 53 -17.94 -5.44 1.99
C ARG A 53 -18.15 -6.88 1.49
N PRO A 54 -19.23 -7.14 0.71
CA PRO A 54 -19.57 -8.49 0.25
C PRO A 54 -18.47 -9.23 -0.53
N HIS A 55 -17.59 -8.49 -1.23
CA HIS A 55 -16.50 -9.12 -2.00
C HIS A 55 -15.37 -9.71 -1.14
N VAL A 56 -15.25 -9.29 0.13
CA VAL A 56 -14.35 -9.92 1.11
C VAL A 56 -14.96 -11.23 1.64
N ALA A 57 -16.27 -11.43 1.46
CA ALA A 57 -17.04 -12.54 2.02
C ALA A 57 -17.27 -13.73 1.07
N HIS A 58 -16.82 -13.65 -0.19
CA HIS A 58 -17.09 -14.69 -1.20
C HIS A 58 -16.02 -15.80 -1.29
N ASP A 59 -14.90 -15.67 -0.59
CA ASP A 59 -13.88 -16.72 -0.49
C ASP A 59 -14.00 -17.43 0.85
N GLU A 60 -14.45 -18.68 0.81
CA GLU A 60 -14.70 -19.50 2.00
C GLU A 60 -13.42 -19.79 2.80
N THR A 61 -12.27 -19.89 2.13
CA THR A 61 -10.97 -20.08 2.78
C THR A 61 -10.50 -18.80 3.48
N ALA A 62 -10.70 -17.65 2.84
CA ALA A 62 -10.39 -16.34 3.41
C ALA A 62 -11.28 -16.03 4.62
N ARG A 63 -12.57 -16.39 4.55
CA ARG A 63 -13.55 -16.26 5.64
C ARG A 63 -13.18 -17.12 6.84
N ALA A 64 -12.82 -18.38 6.62
CA ALA A 64 -12.38 -19.28 7.70
C ALA A 64 -11.11 -18.79 8.39
N ARG A 65 -10.14 -18.24 7.64
CA ARG A 65 -8.94 -17.62 8.22
C ARG A 65 -9.29 -16.39 9.04
N LEU A 66 -10.13 -15.50 8.50
CA LEU A 66 -10.58 -14.28 9.17
C LEU A 66 -11.29 -14.60 10.50
N GLN A 67 -12.13 -15.63 10.53
CA GLN A 67 -12.82 -16.08 11.73
C GLN A 67 -11.86 -16.62 12.80
N ARG A 68 -10.86 -17.41 12.40
CA ARG A 68 -9.82 -17.90 13.32
C ARG A 68 -9.00 -16.75 13.91
N GLU A 69 -8.56 -15.81 13.07
CA GLU A 69 -7.78 -14.66 13.53
C GLU A 69 -8.61 -13.74 14.45
N ALA A 70 -9.89 -13.49 14.12
CA ALA A 70 -10.80 -12.72 14.97
C ALA A 70 -11.04 -13.40 16.33
N SER A 71 -11.24 -14.72 16.34
CA SER A 71 -11.42 -15.50 17.57
C SER A 71 -10.18 -15.51 18.47
N THR A 72 -8.98 -15.54 17.88
CA THR A 72 -7.73 -15.46 18.65
C THR A 72 -7.52 -14.06 19.23
N LEU A 73 -7.79 -13.01 18.44
CA LEU A 73 -7.67 -11.63 18.89
C LEU A 73 -8.68 -11.24 19.98
N GLN A 74 -9.83 -11.90 20.04
CA GLN A 74 -10.80 -11.72 21.14
C GLN A 74 -10.19 -12.06 22.52
N LYS A 75 -9.11 -12.86 22.56
CA LYS A 75 -8.40 -13.21 23.80
C LYS A 75 -7.47 -12.10 24.29
N VAL A 76 -7.17 -11.08 23.47
CA VAL A 76 -6.27 -9.99 23.84
C VAL A 76 -6.97 -9.03 24.79
N SER A 77 -6.55 -9.03 26.05
CA SER A 77 -6.99 -8.05 27.05
C SER A 77 -5.84 -7.12 27.41
N HIS A 78 -5.81 -5.94 26.78
CA HIS A 78 -4.81 -4.91 27.05
C HIS A 78 -5.42 -3.51 26.93
N PRO A 79 -5.16 -2.57 27.86
CA PRO A 79 -5.76 -1.23 27.83
C PRO A 79 -5.37 -0.42 26.57
N GLY A 80 -4.17 -0.63 26.04
CA GLY A 80 -3.68 0.00 24.81
C GLY A 80 -4.17 -0.64 23.51
N VAL A 81 -5.09 -1.62 23.59
CA VAL A 81 -5.62 -2.35 22.44
C VAL A 81 -7.15 -2.28 22.45
N ALA A 82 -7.77 -1.88 21.34
CA ALA A 82 -9.22 -1.93 21.17
C ALA A 82 -9.65 -3.36 20.82
N GLY A 83 -9.70 -4.22 21.84
CA GLY A 83 -10.03 -5.65 21.70
C GLY A 83 -11.35 -5.89 20.96
N ILE A 84 -11.40 -7.03 20.26
CA ILE A 84 -12.61 -7.54 19.61
C ILE A 84 -13.58 -7.98 20.70
N LEU A 85 -14.84 -7.54 20.58
CA LEU A 85 -15.91 -7.88 21.50
C LEU A 85 -16.80 -8.98 20.92
N ASP A 86 -17.10 -8.89 19.63
CA ASP A 86 -17.99 -9.79 18.90
C ASP A 86 -17.65 -9.79 17.40
N HIS A 87 -18.06 -10.83 16.68
CA HIS A 87 -17.97 -10.89 15.22
C HIS A 87 -19.00 -11.87 14.64
N ASP A 88 -19.57 -11.53 13.49
CA ASP A 88 -20.31 -12.47 12.64
C ASP A 88 -19.77 -12.31 11.23
N LEU A 89 -19.09 -13.34 10.74
CA LEU A 89 -18.50 -13.36 9.41
C LEU A 89 -19.23 -14.29 8.46
N GLU A 90 -20.28 -14.97 8.92
CA GLU A 90 -21.05 -15.94 8.13
C GLU A 90 -22.36 -15.34 7.61
N GLY A 91 -22.92 -14.35 8.31
CA GLY A 91 -24.17 -13.71 7.93
C GLY A 91 -24.09 -12.89 6.63
N ASP A 92 -25.27 -12.52 6.11
CA ASP A 92 -25.44 -11.74 4.87
C ASP A 92 -24.70 -10.38 4.89
N ARG A 93 -24.49 -9.82 6.08
CA ARG A 93 -23.73 -8.59 6.33
C ARG A 93 -22.62 -8.87 7.34
N PRO A 94 -21.47 -9.41 6.90
CA PRO A 94 -20.39 -9.77 7.81
C PRO A 94 -19.84 -8.53 8.52
N TYR A 95 -19.61 -8.63 9.82
CA TYR A 95 -19.19 -7.53 10.67
C TYR A 95 -18.17 -7.96 11.75
N LEU A 96 -17.40 -6.98 12.19
CA LEU A 96 -16.48 -7.08 13.32
C LEU A 96 -16.82 -5.99 14.34
N VAL A 97 -16.87 -6.33 15.62
CA VAL A 97 -17.17 -5.40 16.71
C VAL A 97 -15.95 -5.26 17.61
N THR A 98 -15.51 -4.03 17.82
CA THR A 98 -14.42 -3.71 18.75
C THR A 98 -14.87 -2.67 19.76
N ARG A 99 -14.09 -2.56 20.84
CA ARG A 99 -14.26 -1.49 21.83
C ARG A 99 -14.20 -0.12 21.13
N PHE A 100 -15.23 0.70 21.31
CA PHE A 100 -15.19 2.08 20.85
C PHE A 100 -14.18 2.89 21.68
N VAL A 101 -13.34 3.65 20.99
CA VAL A 101 -12.36 4.54 21.62
C VAL A 101 -12.75 5.99 21.29
N PRO A 102 -13.24 6.79 22.26
CA PRO A 102 -13.61 8.18 22.05
C PRO A 102 -12.37 9.10 22.02
N GLY A 103 -11.35 8.71 21.24
CA GLY A 103 -10.11 9.44 21.05
C GLY A 103 -10.05 10.17 19.72
N ARG A 104 -8.95 10.89 19.48
CA ARG A 104 -8.60 11.41 18.15
C ARG A 104 -7.44 10.59 17.58
N PRO A 105 -7.39 10.30 16.27
CA PRO A 105 -6.29 9.54 15.70
C PRO A 105 -4.98 10.34 15.74
N LEU A 106 -3.85 9.65 15.83
CA LEU A 106 -2.53 10.25 16.05
C LEU A 106 -2.08 11.10 14.85
N ASP A 107 -2.42 10.70 13.63
CA ASP A 107 -2.15 11.51 12.42
C ASP A 107 -2.80 12.88 12.49
N GLU A 108 -4.11 12.94 12.77
CA GLU A 108 -4.81 14.22 12.90
C GLU A 108 -4.22 15.09 14.02
N GLN A 109 -3.84 14.49 15.15
CA GLN A 109 -3.25 15.26 16.25
C GLN A 109 -1.92 15.89 15.84
N VAL A 110 -1.07 15.16 15.11
CA VAL A 110 0.23 15.63 14.66
C VAL A 110 0.09 16.61 13.49
N ASP A 111 -0.84 16.37 12.57
CA ASP A 111 -1.13 17.27 11.46
C ASP A 111 -1.68 18.62 11.95
N ASP A 112 -2.52 18.62 13.00
CA ASP A 112 -3.10 19.85 13.58
C ASP A 112 -2.13 20.60 14.50
N ARG A 113 -1.38 19.89 15.35
CA ARG A 113 -0.60 20.47 16.46
C ARG A 113 0.91 20.40 16.27
N GLY A 114 1.36 19.79 15.19
CA GLY A 114 2.77 19.52 14.94
C GLY A 114 3.29 18.27 15.69
N PRO A 115 4.60 17.99 15.57
CA PRO A 115 5.23 16.83 16.21
C PRO A 115 5.04 16.83 17.73
N LEU A 116 4.94 15.63 18.29
CA LEU A 116 4.91 15.44 19.73
C LEU A 116 6.29 15.77 20.32
N THR A 117 6.30 16.39 21.51
CA THR A 117 7.53 16.60 22.28
C THR A 117 8.12 15.27 22.78
N PRO A 118 9.41 15.17 23.09
CA PRO A 118 10.02 13.97 23.70
C PRO A 118 9.27 13.42 24.92
N ARG A 119 8.74 14.31 25.77
CA ARG A 119 7.91 13.93 26.93
C ARG A 119 6.60 13.22 26.58
N LYS A 120 6.16 13.26 25.31
CA LYS A 120 4.90 12.71 24.83
C LYS A 120 5.11 11.52 23.89
N TRP A 121 6.03 11.60 22.93
CA TRP A 121 6.23 10.49 21.99
C TRP A 121 6.94 9.30 22.64
N LEU A 122 7.81 9.50 23.64
CA LEU A 122 8.51 8.38 24.29
C LEU A 122 7.56 7.46 25.09
N PRO A 123 6.67 7.99 25.96
CA PRO A 123 5.64 7.17 26.58
C PRO A 123 4.70 6.51 25.55
N LEU A 124 4.38 7.22 24.46
CA LEU A 124 3.58 6.64 23.37
C LEU A 124 4.30 5.44 22.73
N ALA A 125 5.60 5.57 22.44
CA ALA A 125 6.40 4.50 21.85
C ALA A 125 6.44 3.25 22.74
N GLY A 126 6.62 3.45 24.06
CA GLY A 126 6.55 2.38 25.06
C GLY A 126 5.19 1.70 25.12
N CYS A 127 4.10 2.47 25.26
CA CYS A 127 2.75 1.92 25.32
C CYS A 127 2.35 1.17 24.03
N LEU A 128 2.80 1.64 22.85
CA LEU A 128 2.59 0.91 21.60
C LEU A 128 3.38 -0.41 21.57
N ALA A 129 4.62 -0.42 22.04
CA ALA A 129 5.44 -1.63 22.09
C ALA A 129 4.86 -2.67 23.07
N GLU A 130 4.43 -2.26 24.27
CA GLU A 130 3.73 -3.13 25.23
C GLU A 130 2.43 -3.69 24.64
N SER A 131 1.70 -2.86 23.89
CA SER A 131 0.46 -3.30 23.27
C SER A 131 0.69 -4.26 22.10
N LEU A 132 1.77 -4.10 21.33
CA LEU A 132 2.18 -5.08 20.31
C LEU A 132 2.59 -6.39 20.95
N GLN A 133 3.37 -6.35 22.04
CA GLN A 133 3.73 -7.53 22.81
C GLN A 133 2.49 -8.31 23.28
N ALA A 134 1.46 -7.62 23.76
CA ALA A 134 0.21 -8.26 24.18
C ALA A 134 -0.53 -8.95 23.01
N ILE A 135 -0.42 -8.41 21.79
CA ILE A 135 -0.99 -9.00 20.57
C ILE A 135 -0.16 -10.20 20.10
N HIS A 136 1.17 -10.06 20.08
CA HIS A 136 2.11 -11.11 19.69
C HIS A 136 2.05 -12.31 20.64
N ALA A 137 1.83 -12.08 21.94
CA ALA A 137 1.69 -13.13 22.95
C ALA A 137 0.53 -14.11 22.70
N VAL A 138 -0.51 -13.71 21.94
CA VAL A 138 -1.60 -14.61 21.54
C VAL A 138 -1.40 -15.21 20.14
N GLY A 139 -0.24 -14.99 19.51
CA GLY A 139 0.11 -15.50 18.18
C GLY A 139 -0.52 -14.73 17.03
N VAL A 140 -0.85 -13.45 17.22
CA VAL A 140 -1.42 -12.60 16.16
C VAL A 140 -0.45 -11.48 15.80
N ILE A 141 -0.46 -11.07 14.53
CA ILE A 141 0.31 -9.95 13.98
C ILE A 141 -0.69 -8.87 13.55
N HIS A 142 -0.42 -7.60 13.86
CA HIS A 142 -1.32 -6.47 13.58
C HIS A 142 -1.39 -6.13 12.09
N ARG A 143 -0.26 -6.18 11.34
CA ARG A 143 -0.12 -6.00 9.88
C ARG A 143 -0.41 -4.60 9.29
N ASP A 144 -1.13 -3.74 9.99
CA ASP A 144 -1.51 -2.39 9.53
C ASP A 144 -1.25 -1.30 10.59
N LEU A 145 -0.14 -1.39 11.34
CA LEU A 145 0.19 -0.36 12.32
C LEU A 145 0.62 0.95 11.62
N LYS A 146 -0.16 2.01 11.81
CA LYS A 146 0.09 3.37 11.29
C LYS A 146 -0.55 4.42 12.20
N PRO A 147 -0.16 5.71 12.09
CA PRO A 147 -0.71 6.77 12.94
C PRO A 147 -2.24 6.88 12.92
N GLY A 148 -2.89 6.69 11.76
CA GLY A 148 -4.36 6.71 11.66
C GLY A 148 -5.07 5.55 12.37
N ASN A 149 -4.34 4.47 12.71
CA ASN A 149 -4.85 3.33 13.48
C ASN A 149 -4.45 3.42 14.97
N VAL A 150 -3.93 4.56 15.42
CA VAL A 150 -3.61 4.82 16.84
C VAL A 150 -4.50 5.94 17.35
N MET A 151 -5.47 5.59 18.18
CA MET A 151 -6.38 6.54 18.82
C MET A 151 -5.77 7.07 20.10
N MET A 152 -5.70 8.39 20.23
CA MET A 152 -5.19 9.07 21.41
C MET A 152 -6.34 9.44 22.33
N LEU A 153 -6.42 8.78 23.49
CA LEU A 153 -7.43 8.99 24.53
C LEU A 153 -6.74 9.41 25.83
N ASN A 154 -7.02 10.61 26.33
CA ASN A 154 -6.43 11.15 27.56
C ASN A 154 -4.88 11.07 27.57
N GLY A 155 -4.25 11.27 26.41
CA GLY A 155 -2.80 11.21 26.24
C GLY A 155 -2.21 9.79 26.14
N LYS A 156 -3.03 8.74 26.21
CA LYS A 156 -2.62 7.34 26.04
C LYS A 156 -2.98 6.83 24.63
N PRO A 157 -2.08 6.11 23.95
CA PRO A 157 -2.39 5.50 22.67
C PRO A 157 -3.23 4.24 22.86
N VAL A 158 -4.19 4.04 21.96
CA VAL A 158 -4.98 2.81 21.84
C VAL A 158 -4.95 2.39 20.38
N MET A 159 -4.41 1.22 20.10
CA MET A 159 -4.41 0.65 18.75
C MET A 159 -5.81 0.16 18.38
N ILE A 160 -6.23 0.51 17.17
CA ILE A 160 -7.49 0.11 16.55
C ILE A 160 -7.21 -0.59 15.22
N ASP A 161 -8.24 -1.22 14.64
CA ASP A 161 -8.20 -1.75 13.27
C ASP A 161 -7.01 -2.69 13.00
N PHE A 162 -7.03 -3.86 13.65
CA PHE A 162 -6.12 -4.95 13.29
C PHE A 162 -6.34 -5.33 11.82
N GLY A 163 -5.25 -5.60 11.09
CA GLY A 163 -5.26 -5.99 9.68
C GLY A 163 -5.88 -7.37 9.41
N ILE A 164 -6.81 -7.84 10.24
CA ILE A 164 -7.48 -9.15 10.11
C ILE A 164 -8.11 -9.30 8.72
N ALA A 165 -8.65 -8.19 8.18
CA ALA A 165 -9.23 -8.17 6.83
C ALA A 165 -8.18 -8.17 5.70
N GLN A 166 -6.93 -7.74 5.95
CA GLN A 166 -5.83 -7.87 4.98
C GLN A 166 -5.37 -9.33 4.86
N ALA A 167 -5.45 -10.13 5.91
CA ALA A 167 -5.15 -11.57 5.86
C ALA A 167 -6.01 -12.35 4.84
N ALA A 168 -7.23 -11.86 4.58
CA ALA A 168 -8.14 -12.37 3.56
C ALA A 168 -7.81 -11.83 2.14
N ASP A 169 -7.23 -10.63 2.07
CA ASP A 169 -6.87 -9.94 0.82
C ASP A 169 -5.43 -10.21 0.34
N ASP A 170 -4.55 -10.83 1.16
CA ASP A 170 -3.16 -11.20 0.78
C ASP A 170 -3.11 -12.00 -0.54
N LEU A 171 -4.11 -12.87 -0.78
CA LEU A 171 -4.28 -13.62 -2.04
C LEU A 171 -4.62 -12.74 -3.25
N ARG A 172 -5.20 -11.55 -3.03
CA ARG A 172 -5.63 -10.61 -4.09
C ARG A 172 -4.67 -9.44 -4.27
N LEU A 173 -3.93 -9.02 -3.24
CA LEU A 173 -2.89 -8.00 -3.33
C LEU A 173 -1.80 -8.42 -4.33
N THR A 174 -1.38 -9.69 -4.27
CA THR A 174 -0.42 -10.30 -5.20
C THR A 174 -0.95 -10.38 -6.64
N GLN A 175 -2.25 -10.67 -6.82
CA GLN A 175 -2.87 -10.81 -8.14
C GLN A 175 -3.24 -9.49 -8.84
N THR A 176 -3.47 -8.42 -8.08
CA THR A 176 -3.96 -7.14 -8.63
C THR A 176 -2.92 -6.01 -8.61
N GLY A 177 -1.80 -6.18 -7.91
CA GLY A 177 -0.74 -5.17 -7.80
C GLY A 177 -1.19 -3.84 -7.19
N LEU A 178 -2.35 -3.83 -6.52
CA LEU A 178 -2.96 -2.67 -5.90
C LEU A 178 -2.76 -2.77 -4.38
N VAL A 179 -1.65 -2.21 -3.89
CA VAL A 179 -1.44 -2.06 -2.44
C VAL A 179 -2.50 -1.08 -1.92
N ILE A 180 -3.39 -1.58 -1.07
CA ILE A 180 -4.35 -0.77 -0.34
C ILE A 180 -3.66 -0.30 0.96
N GLY A 181 -3.08 0.90 0.94
CA GLY A 181 -2.45 1.47 2.13
C GLY A 181 -1.64 2.74 1.87
N THR A 182 -1.11 3.34 2.95
CA THR A 182 -0.04 4.34 2.83
C THR A 182 1.29 3.58 2.87
N PRO A 183 1.98 3.36 1.73
CA PRO A 183 3.05 2.37 1.60
C PRO A 183 4.22 2.54 2.57
N GLY A 184 4.48 3.75 3.06
CA GLY A 184 5.57 4.03 3.99
C GLY A 184 5.41 3.45 5.41
N TYR A 185 4.27 2.83 5.74
CA TYR A 185 4.07 2.16 7.04
C TYR A 185 4.00 0.64 6.92
N LEU A 186 3.92 0.10 5.69
CA LEU A 186 3.93 -1.33 5.44
C LEU A 186 5.37 -1.81 5.27
N ALA A 187 5.69 -2.94 5.88
CA ALA A 187 6.98 -3.57 5.70
C ALA A 187 7.13 -4.11 4.27
N PRO A 188 8.35 -4.14 3.68
CA PRO A 188 8.58 -4.63 2.32
C PRO A 188 7.98 -6.01 2.04
N GLU A 189 8.11 -6.94 2.99
CA GLU A 189 7.62 -8.31 2.87
C GLU A 189 6.08 -8.40 2.75
N LEU A 190 5.32 -7.46 3.36
CA LEU A 190 3.87 -7.39 3.17
C LEU A 190 3.49 -6.91 1.77
N ILE A 191 4.34 -6.08 1.16
CA ILE A 191 4.11 -5.54 -0.17
C ILE A 191 4.44 -6.60 -1.23
N GLU A 192 5.47 -7.39 -0.96
CA GLU A 192 5.94 -8.50 -1.81
C GLU A 192 5.10 -9.77 -1.65
N GLY A 193 4.27 -9.84 -0.59
CA GLY A 193 3.39 -10.98 -0.31
C GLY A 193 4.14 -12.19 0.25
N GLU A 194 5.28 -11.97 0.89
CA GLU A 194 6.07 -13.01 1.55
C GLU A 194 5.46 -13.40 2.92
N ASP A 195 6.02 -14.43 3.56
CA ASP A 195 5.63 -14.84 4.90
C ASP A 195 5.84 -13.71 5.92
N VAL A 196 4.73 -13.24 6.47
CA VAL A 196 4.68 -12.14 7.45
C VAL A 196 5.02 -12.66 8.84
N SER A 197 5.95 -11.99 9.52
CA SER A 197 6.28 -12.22 10.93
C SER A 197 6.04 -10.97 11.78
N GLU A 198 6.18 -11.10 13.10
CA GLU A 198 6.08 -9.98 14.07
C GLU A 198 6.99 -8.80 13.72
N SER A 199 8.10 -9.05 13.01
CA SER A 199 9.03 -8.03 12.52
C SER A 199 8.37 -6.97 11.63
N ALA A 200 7.25 -7.28 10.99
CA ALA A 200 6.47 -6.33 10.21
C ALA A 200 5.77 -5.28 11.08
N ASP A 201 5.28 -5.67 12.26
CA ASP A 201 4.68 -4.72 13.19
C ASP A 201 5.72 -3.79 13.80
N TRP A 202 6.94 -4.28 14.01
CA TRP A 202 8.06 -3.45 14.48
C TRP A 202 8.50 -2.40 13.45
N TRP A 203 8.37 -2.70 12.15
CA TRP A 203 8.49 -1.70 11.09
C TRP A 203 7.40 -0.63 11.21
N GLY A 204 6.13 -1.04 11.30
CA GLY A 204 5.00 -0.13 11.46
C GLY A 204 5.09 0.73 12.73
N TRP A 205 5.60 0.15 13.81
CA TRP A 205 5.88 0.83 15.08
C TRP A 205 6.94 1.92 14.90
N ALA A 206 8.09 1.58 14.31
CA ALA A 206 9.18 2.54 14.11
C ALA A 206 8.76 3.67 13.17
N ALA A 207 8.01 3.36 12.10
CA ALA A 207 7.47 4.35 11.19
C ALA A 207 6.47 5.29 11.87
N THR A 208 5.62 4.74 12.75
CA THR A 208 4.62 5.50 13.53
C THR A 208 5.29 6.41 14.57
N VAL A 209 6.28 5.90 15.32
CA VAL A 209 7.03 6.67 16.31
C VAL A 209 7.82 7.79 15.64
N THR A 210 8.48 7.51 14.51
CA THR A 210 9.20 8.51 13.71
C THR A 210 8.27 9.64 13.27
N PHE A 211 7.07 9.29 12.78
CA PHE A 211 6.07 10.29 12.40
C PHE A 211 5.59 11.10 13.60
N ALA A 212 5.31 10.46 14.73
CA ALA A 212 4.87 11.15 15.95
C ALA A 212 5.91 12.15 16.45
N ALA A 213 7.20 11.81 16.36
CA ALA A 213 8.29 12.63 16.86
C ALA A 213 8.73 13.75 15.90
N THR A 214 8.58 13.55 14.58
CA THR A 214 9.07 14.50 13.55
C THR A 214 7.97 15.27 12.81
N GLY A 215 6.73 14.77 12.84
CA GLY A 215 5.64 15.26 12.00
C GLY A 215 5.80 14.95 10.51
N ARG A 216 6.85 14.21 10.15
CA ARG A 216 7.18 13.84 8.76
C ARG A 216 6.98 12.35 8.56
N ARG A 217 6.55 11.98 7.36
CA ARG A 217 6.46 10.56 6.99
C ARG A 217 7.88 10.03 6.76
N PRO A 218 8.26 8.87 7.34
CA PRO A 218 9.63 8.35 7.29
C PRO A 218 10.12 8.08 5.86
N PHE A 219 9.24 7.72 4.93
CA PHE A 219 9.58 7.52 3.51
C PHE A 219 9.05 8.66 2.62
N GLY A 220 8.81 9.83 3.19
CA GLY A 220 8.41 11.04 2.49
C GLY A 220 7.02 10.98 1.84
N LYS A 221 6.79 11.91 0.91
CA LYS A 221 5.58 12.03 0.07
C LYS A 221 5.97 11.84 -1.40
N GLY A 222 5.01 11.56 -2.29
CA GLY A 222 5.28 11.44 -3.73
C GLY A 222 4.41 10.40 -4.42
N PRO A 223 4.68 10.12 -5.71
CA PRO A 223 4.07 9.00 -6.43
C PRO A 223 4.26 7.69 -5.66
N PHE A 224 3.27 6.81 -5.76
CA PHE A 224 3.25 5.52 -5.06
C PHE A 224 4.55 4.71 -5.27
N GLU A 225 5.00 4.55 -6.52
CA GLU A 225 6.24 3.85 -6.88
C GLU A 225 7.50 4.44 -6.23
N ALA A 226 7.55 5.77 -6.07
CA ALA A 226 8.71 6.43 -5.48
C ALA A 226 8.80 6.17 -3.97
N VAL A 227 7.66 6.03 -3.29
CA VAL A 227 7.61 5.65 -1.87
C VAL A 227 8.00 4.17 -1.73
N LEU A 228 7.46 3.29 -2.59
CA LEU A 228 7.84 1.88 -2.62
C LEU A 228 9.34 1.68 -2.84
N HIS A 229 9.92 2.37 -3.81
CA HIS A 229 11.36 2.33 -4.06
C HIS A 229 12.15 2.70 -2.80
N ARG A 230 11.74 3.74 -2.05
CA ARG A 230 12.40 4.14 -0.80
C ARG A 230 12.22 3.11 0.31
N VAL A 231 11.05 2.50 0.41
CA VAL A 231 10.77 1.41 1.36
C VAL A 231 11.69 0.22 1.08
N HIS A 232 11.76 -0.24 -0.17
CA HIS A 232 12.58 -1.38 -0.57
C HIS A 232 14.10 -1.10 -0.46
N THR A 233 14.54 0.13 -0.74
CA THR A 233 15.95 0.55 -0.60
C THR A 233 16.35 1.04 0.79
N GLY A 234 15.42 1.07 1.76
CA GLY A 234 15.70 1.51 3.13
C GLY A 234 16.04 3.01 3.25
N GLN A 235 15.59 3.83 2.30
CA GLN A 235 15.84 5.28 2.29
C GLN A 235 14.88 6.00 3.24
N VAL A 236 15.16 5.88 4.54
CA VAL A 236 14.38 6.47 5.63
C VAL A 236 14.88 7.88 5.99
N ASP A 237 13.96 8.81 6.14
CA ASP A 237 14.18 10.14 6.71
C ASP A 237 14.01 10.09 8.24
N LEU A 238 15.15 10.16 8.94
CA LEU A 238 15.23 10.26 10.40
C LEU A 238 15.90 11.57 10.84
N GLU A 239 15.86 12.60 9.99
CA GLU A 239 16.44 13.90 10.32
C GLU A 239 15.67 14.55 11.48
N GLY A 240 16.41 15.16 12.41
CA GLY A 240 15.85 15.77 13.63
C GLY A 240 15.57 14.80 14.78
N MET A 241 15.83 13.49 14.59
CA MET A 241 15.77 12.52 15.69
C MET A 241 17.03 12.54 16.56
N ASP A 242 16.84 12.32 17.87
CA ASP A 242 17.94 12.16 18.83
C ASP A 242 18.85 11.02 18.34
N PRO A 243 20.15 11.29 18.12
CA PRO A 243 21.09 10.28 17.63
C PRO A 243 21.06 8.97 18.41
N ARG A 244 20.82 9.05 19.73
CA ARG A 244 20.78 7.87 20.63
C ARG A 244 19.61 6.93 20.33
N LEU A 245 18.50 7.45 19.80
CA LEU A 245 17.34 6.65 19.38
C LEU A 245 17.37 6.32 17.88
N LYS A 246 17.97 7.20 17.07
CA LYS A 246 18.02 7.08 15.61
C LYS A 246 18.50 5.70 15.16
N THR A 247 19.50 5.13 15.83
CA THR A 247 20.04 3.80 15.53
C THR A 247 18.99 2.68 15.70
N LEU A 248 18.20 2.72 16.77
CA LEU A 248 17.14 1.73 17.01
C LEU A 248 16.03 1.84 15.96
N LEU A 249 15.58 3.06 15.64
CA LEU A 249 14.56 3.28 14.62
C LEU A 249 15.04 2.89 13.21
N ALA A 250 16.31 3.19 12.88
CA ALA A 250 16.90 2.78 11.61
C ALA A 250 16.99 1.25 11.49
N ALA A 251 17.39 0.55 12.57
CA ALA A 251 17.41 -0.91 12.59
C ALA A 251 16.00 -1.51 12.46
N ALA A 252 15.01 -0.96 13.14
CA ALA A 252 13.61 -1.40 13.01
C ALA A 252 12.99 -1.12 11.62
N LEU A 253 13.53 -0.15 10.88
CA LEU A 253 13.15 0.17 9.51
C LEU A 253 14.11 -0.42 8.46
N ALA A 254 14.89 -1.44 8.83
CA ALA A 254 15.74 -2.16 7.89
C ALA A 254 14.88 -2.97 6.89
N PRO A 255 15.15 -2.89 5.56
CA PRO A 255 14.37 -3.62 4.57
C PRO A 255 14.34 -5.13 4.83
N LYS A 256 15.49 -5.71 5.18
CA LYS A 256 15.60 -7.12 5.55
C LYS A 256 15.05 -7.35 6.95
N ARG A 257 14.06 -8.24 7.06
CA ARG A 257 13.44 -8.61 8.34
C ARG A 257 14.42 -9.12 9.40
N ALA A 258 15.48 -9.82 8.99
CA ALA A 258 16.49 -10.39 9.89
C ALA A 258 17.38 -9.34 10.56
N ASP A 259 17.48 -8.15 9.97
CA ASP A 259 18.31 -7.06 10.52
C ASP A 259 17.55 -6.27 11.60
N ARG A 260 16.22 -6.44 11.68
CA ARG A 260 15.35 -5.72 12.61
C ARG A 260 15.55 -6.23 14.04
N PRO A 261 15.49 -5.34 15.04
CA PRO A 261 15.62 -5.74 16.44
C PRO A 261 14.40 -6.57 16.88
N THR A 262 14.64 -7.49 17.81
CA THR A 262 13.57 -8.25 18.47
C THR A 262 12.76 -7.35 19.40
N GLN A 263 11.60 -7.86 19.84
CA GLN A 263 10.79 -7.19 20.85
C GLN A 263 11.60 -6.83 22.11
N ASP A 264 12.40 -7.77 22.62
CA ASP A 264 13.18 -7.56 23.84
C ASP A 264 14.27 -6.49 23.62
N GLU A 265 14.90 -6.47 22.44
CA GLU A 265 15.86 -5.42 22.07
C GLU A 265 15.20 -4.04 21.99
N ILE A 266 13.97 -3.94 21.45
CA ILE A 266 13.22 -2.68 21.37
C ILE A 266 12.86 -2.19 22.78
N MET A 267 12.30 -3.05 23.62
CA MET A 267 11.91 -2.69 24.99
C MET A 267 13.11 -2.30 25.85
N ALA A 268 14.20 -3.06 25.77
CA ALA A 268 15.46 -2.73 26.41
C ALA A 268 16.02 -1.41 25.87
N GLY A 269 15.93 -1.16 24.56
CA GLY A 269 16.42 0.05 23.94
C GLY A 269 15.67 1.31 24.33
N LEU A 270 14.34 1.24 24.45
CA LEU A 270 13.53 2.34 24.98
C LEU A 270 13.87 2.64 26.44
N THR A 271 14.11 1.62 27.25
CA THR A 271 14.52 1.76 28.65
C THR A 271 15.88 2.46 28.74
N ARG A 272 16.86 2.00 27.96
CA ARG A 272 18.19 2.62 27.86
C ARG A 272 18.12 4.08 27.44
N TYR A 273 17.29 4.38 26.45
CA TYR A 273 17.08 5.75 25.98
C TYR A 273 16.49 6.64 27.09
N ALA A 274 15.51 6.14 27.86
CA ALA A 274 14.93 6.86 28.99
C ALA A 274 15.97 7.15 30.09
N GLU A 275 16.97 6.28 30.26
CA GLU A 275 18.12 6.48 31.16
C GLU A 275 19.22 7.37 30.55
N GLY A 276 19.00 7.92 29.36
CA GLY A 276 19.95 8.80 28.68
C GLY A 276 21.09 8.09 27.94
N ARG A 277 21.00 6.78 27.75
CA ARG A 277 21.98 5.95 27.02
C ARG A 277 21.57 5.74 25.56
N ASP A 278 22.49 5.22 24.76
CA ASP A 278 22.17 4.77 23.40
C ASP A 278 21.15 3.62 23.44
N ALA A 279 20.09 3.78 22.65
CA ALA A 279 18.96 2.86 22.60
C ALA A 279 19.37 1.50 22.02
N LEU A 280 20.28 1.49 21.05
CA LEU A 280 20.88 0.26 20.56
C LEU A 280 22.39 0.34 20.80
N PRO A 281 22.99 -0.61 21.55
CA PRO A 281 24.44 -0.68 21.65
C PRO A 281 25.04 -0.95 20.25
N PRO A 282 26.30 -0.55 19.98
CA PRO A 282 26.95 -0.86 18.72
C PRO A 282 26.96 -2.38 18.51
N ARG A 283 26.18 -2.89 17.54
CA ARG A 283 26.36 -4.27 17.08
C ARG A 283 27.76 -4.36 16.49
N ALA A 284 28.58 -5.27 16.98
CA ALA A 284 29.83 -5.61 16.31
C ALA A 284 29.47 -6.07 14.89
N SER A 285 29.82 -5.25 13.90
CA SER A 285 29.53 -5.39 12.46
C SER A 285 28.06 -5.34 12.03
N MET A 286 27.60 -4.14 11.65
CA MET A 286 26.91 -3.94 10.37
C MET A 286 27.24 -2.53 9.85
N THR A 287 27.90 -2.48 8.70
CA THR A 287 28.21 -1.25 7.97
C THR A 287 26.91 -0.61 7.50
N ALA A 288 26.26 0.18 8.35
CA ALA A 288 25.16 1.04 7.94
C ALA A 288 25.73 2.07 6.96
N THR A 289 25.37 1.96 5.68
CA THR A 289 25.57 3.04 4.72
C THR A 289 24.64 4.19 5.10
N VAL A 290 25.05 4.97 6.09
CA VAL A 290 24.51 6.31 6.32
C VAL A 290 24.91 7.12 5.10
N ALA A 291 23.96 7.43 4.23
CA ALA A 291 24.17 8.30 3.10
C ALA A 291 24.43 9.74 3.60
N THR A 292 25.65 10.03 4.02
CA THR A 292 26.19 11.39 3.99
C THR A 292 26.61 11.67 2.56
N HIS A 293 25.96 12.62 1.89
CA HIS A 293 26.35 13.07 0.56
C HIS A 293 27.87 13.39 0.51
N PRO A 294 28.67 12.75 -0.37
CA PRO A 294 30.03 13.20 -0.59
C PRO A 294 30.05 14.35 -1.61
N PRO A 295 30.85 15.42 -1.39
CA PRO A 295 31.10 16.43 -2.40
C PRO A 295 31.95 15.84 -3.53
N THR A 296 31.65 16.26 -4.75
CA THR A 296 32.32 15.89 -6.00
C THR A 296 33.83 16.10 -5.92
N ARG A 297 34.61 15.03 -6.09
CA ARG A 297 36.03 15.13 -6.48
C ARG A 297 36.35 14.04 -7.51
N GLN A 298 36.65 14.50 -8.72
CA GLN A 298 37.14 13.67 -9.84
C GLN A 298 38.41 12.93 -9.43
N MET A 299 38.50 11.63 -9.70
CA MET A 299 39.76 10.91 -9.77
C MET A 299 39.83 10.08 -11.06
N THR A 300 40.75 10.48 -11.92
CA THR A 300 41.24 9.75 -13.08
C THR A 300 41.95 8.48 -12.61
N ARG A 301 41.62 7.32 -13.19
CA ARG A 301 42.34 6.06 -12.96
C ARG A 301 43.09 5.67 -14.23
N VAL A 302 44.41 5.60 -14.13
CA VAL A 302 45.33 5.04 -15.14
C VAL A 302 45.36 3.51 -14.98
N LEU A 303 45.25 2.78 -16.10
CA LEU A 303 45.47 1.33 -16.18
C LEU A 303 46.96 1.02 -16.40
N PRO A 304 47.50 -0.08 -15.85
CA PRO A 304 48.66 -0.75 -16.41
C PRO A 304 48.24 -1.94 -17.29
N THR A 305 48.77 -1.94 -18.52
CA THR A 305 48.80 -3.05 -19.49
C THR A 305 50.19 -3.71 -19.47
N SER A 306 50.26 -5.04 -19.43
CA SER A 306 50.97 -5.90 -20.41
C SER A 306 51.21 -7.33 -19.89
N SER A 307 50.78 -8.30 -20.71
CA SER A 307 50.81 -9.77 -20.66
C SER A 307 52.19 -10.38 -21.10
N PRO A 308 52.30 -11.62 -21.65
CA PRO A 308 51.89 -13.00 -21.25
C PRO A 308 53.08 -14.03 -21.34
N ASP A 309 52.75 -15.34 -21.28
CA ASP A 309 53.53 -16.58 -21.57
C ASP A 309 54.07 -17.30 -20.30
N ASP A 310 53.89 -18.61 -20.04
CA ASP A 310 53.54 -19.77 -20.86
C ASP A 310 53.10 -20.99 -19.99
N ALA A 311 52.32 -21.91 -20.61
CA ALA A 311 52.20 -23.37 -20.39
C ALA A 311 51.65 -23.97 -19.06
N VAL A 312 50.95 -25.12 -18.96
CA VAL A 312 50.03 -25.99 -19.75
C VAL A 312 49.72 -27.23 -18.87
N THR A 313 48.46 -27.72 -18.85
CA THR A 313 47.91 -29.01 -18.29
C THR A 313 48.00 -29.27 -16.77
N GLU A 314 47.05 -29.92 -16.06
CA GLU A 314 46.22 -31.09 -16.38
C GLU A 314 44.98 -31.16 -15.47
N ILE A 315 43.88 -31.75 -15.96
CA ILE A 315 42.62 -31.96 -15.25
C ILE A 315 42.60 -33.39 -14.68
N THR A 316 42.39 -33.53 -13.37
CA THR A 316 42.06 -34.80 -12.69
C THR A 316 40.89 -34.58 -11.73
N PRO A 317 39.97 -35.56 -11.56
CA PRO A 317 38.69 -35.36 -10.86
C PRO A 317 38.86 -35.42 -9.33
N PRO A 318 37.97 -34.78 -8.55
CA PRO A 318 38.05 -34.86 -7.09
C PRO A 318 37.65 -36.24 -6.58
N GLU A 319 38.59 -36.87 -5.88
CA GLU A 319 38.44 -38.11 -5.14
C GLU A 319 37.64 -37.84 -3.84
N THR A 320 36.69 -38.72 -3.57
CA THR A 320 35.82 -38.79 -2.38
C THR A 320 36.63 -39.00 -1.10
N ASP A 321 36.57 -38.05 -0.17
CA ASP A 321 36.96 -38.24 1.23
C ASP A 321 35.75 -38.54 2.13
N PRO A 322 35.91 -39.32 3.22
CA PRO A 322 34.83 -39.92 3.99
C PRO A 322 34.22 -38.97 5.03
N GLU A 323 32.91 -39.10 5.26
CA GLU A 323 32.17 -38.41 6.33
C GLU A 323 32.75 -38.71 7.72
N PRO A 324 32.88 -37.71 8.61
CA PRO A 324 33.21 -37.94 10.02
C PRO A 324 32.01 -38.53 10.78
N SER A 325 32.28 -39.56 11.59
CA SER A 325 31.28 -40.33 12.33
C SER A 325 30.55 -39.52 13.42
N PRO A 326 29.29 -39.86 13.77
CA PRO A 326 28.44 -39.08 14.69
C PRO A 326 28.88 -39.01 16.16
N THR A 327 30.04 -39.60 16.50
CA THR A 327 30.47 -39.81 17.89
C THR A 327 31.57 -38.85 18.36
N GLU A 328 32.18 -38.05 17.48
CA GLU A 328 33.20 -37.04 17.86
C GLU A 328 32.64 -35.62 18.05
N VAL A 329 31.40 -35.35 17.61
CA VAL A 329 30.75 -34.03 17.77
C VAL A 329 30.05 -33.89 19.14
N ALA A 330 29.97 -34.97 19.93
CA ALA A 330 29.22 -35.00 21.20
C ALA A 330 30.00 -34.50 22.44
N ASN A 331 31.29 -34.16 22.33
CA ASN A 331 32.14 -33.84 23.49
C ASN A 331 32.63 -32.39 23.59
N LEU A 332 32.03 -31.43 22.88
CA LEU A 332 32.38 -29.99 22.96
C LEU A 332 31.30 -29.10 23.63
N VAL A 333 30.34 -29.68 24.33
CA VAL A 333 29.30 -28.92 25.06
C VAL A 333 29.42 -29.16 26.57
N PRO A 334 29.75 -28.17 27.41
CA PRO A 334 29.67 -28.34 28.86
C PRO A 334 28.20 -28.37 29.31
N PRO A 335 27.83 -29.20 30.30
CA PRO A 335 26.51 -29.18 30.91
C PRO A 335 26.44 -28.07 31.96
N VAL A 336 25.24 -27.54 32.23
CA VAL A 336 24.71 -27.10 33.56
C VAL A 336 23.54 -26.14 33.32
N ILE A 337 22.30 -26.67 33.33
CA ILE A 337 21.13 -26.05 33.95
C ILE A 337 20.29 -27.19 34.57
N PRO A 338 19.93 -27.15 35.86
CA PRO A 338 19.21 -28.23 36.56
C PRO A 338 17.70 -28.27 36.21
N PRO A 339 16.99 -29.39 36.47
CA PRO A 339 15.58 -29.54 36.14
C PRO A 339 14.64 -28.61 36.96
N LEU A 340 13.53 -28.24 36.31
CA LEU A 340 12.47 -27.29 36.72
C LEU A 340 11.58 -27.76 37.88
N SER A 341 12.16 -28.34 38.93
CA SER A 341 11.46 -28.61 40.21
C SER A 341 11.90 -27.66 41.35
N ALA A 342 12.64 -26.59 41.03
CA ALA A 342 13.11 -25.59 41.99
C ALA A 342 12.39 -24.22 41.93
N PHE A 343 11.34 -24.04 41.11
CA PHE A 343 10.67 -22.74 40.96
C PHE A 343 9.14 -22.82 40.87
N ALA A 344 8.48 -22.94 42.03
CA ALA A 344 7.34 -22.12 42.47
C ALA A 344 6.99 -22.46 43.95
N PRO A 345 6.43 -21.54 44.77
CA PRO A 345 6.01 -20.18 44.44
C PRO A 345 6.72 -19.09 45.26
N LEU A 346 7.06 -18.00 44.57
CA LEU A 346 7.42 -16.71 45.15
C LEU A 346 6.16 -15.94 45.62
N ALA A 347 5.19 -16.63 46.24
CA ALA A 347 3.98 -16.04 46.79
C ALA A 347 4.09 -15.84 48.31
N ASP A 348 4.84 -16.69 49.01
CA ASP A 348 4.98 -16.61 50.47
C ASP A 348 6.04 -15.60 50.93
N LYS A 349 7.13 -15.44 50.17
CA LYS A 349 8.21 -14.48 50.52
C LYS A 349 7.81 -13.01 50.33
N VAL A 350 6.87 -12.71 49.43
CA VAL A 350 6.33 -11.35 49.25
C VAL A 350 5.32 -11.01 50.35
N ARG A 351 4.61 -12.01 50.88
CA ARG A 351 3.68 -11.84 52.01
C ARG A 351 4.42 -11.60 53.32
N ASP A 352 5.54 -12.29 53.55
CA ASP A 352 6.37 -12.13 54.75
C ASP A 352 7.17 -10.82 54.74
N ALA A 353 7.64 -10.36 53.56
CA ALA A 353 8.30 -9.07 53.41
C ALA A 353 7.35 -7.88 53.58
N ALA A 354 6.07 -8.03 53.18
CA ALA A 354 5.03 -7.03 53.40
C ALA A 354 4.60 -6.96 54.88
N ALA A 355 4.56 -8.10 55.59
CA ALA A 355 4.28 -8.15 57.03
C ALA A 355 5.41 -7.51 57.86
N ALA A 356 6.68 -7.74 57.50
CA ALA A 356 7.84 -7.14 58.17
C ALA A 356 7.92 -5.61 57.98
N ARG A 357 7.57 -5.10 56.78
CA ARG A 357 7.48 -3.65 56.52
C ARG A 357 6.32 -2.97 57.25
N LYS A 358 5.22 -3.68 57.47
CA LYS A 358 4.09 -3.16 58.25
C LYS A 358 4.43 -3.09 59.74
N ALA A 359 5.14 -4.10 60.27
CA ALA A 359 5.63 -4.11 61.66
C ALA A 359 6.64 -2.98 61.96
N ALA A 360 7.58 -2.73 61.04
CA ALA A 360 8.56 -1.65 61.16
C ALA A 360 7.94 -0.23 61.11
N LYS A 361 6.81 -0.07 60.41
CA LYS A 361 6.10 1.22 60.31
C LYS A 361 5.21 1.52 61.51
N THR A 362 4.73 0.49 62.23
CA THR A 362 4.03 0.64 63.53
C THR A 362 4.99 0.91 64.70
N ALA A 363 6.23 0.43 64.65
CA ALA A 363 7.24 0.73 65.68
C ALA A 363 7.76 2.18 65.62
N ALA A 364 7.80 2.80 64.43
CA ALA A 364 8.23 4.19 64.25
C ALA A 364 7.12 5.23 64.54
N ALA A 365 5.86 4.82 64.68
CA ALA A 365 4.73 5.69 65.02
C ALA A 365 4.40 5.74 66.52
N GLY A 366 5.06 4.92 67.35
CA GLY A 366 4.86 4.86 68.80
C GLY A 366 5.85 5.67 69.65
N ALA A 367 6.87 6.30 69.04
CA ALA A 367 7.96 6.97 69.75
C ALA A 367 7.98 8.50 69.56
N ALA A 368 6.83 9.12 69.33
CA ALA A 368 6.68 10.57 69.25
C ALA A 368 5.42 11.05 69.99
N ALA A 369 5.37 10.77 71.30
CA ALA A 369 4.42 11.40 72.22
C ALA A 369 5.05 11.48 73.62
N GLY A 370 5.75 12.59 73.89
CA GLY A 370 6.37 12.89 75.18
C GLY A 370 7.28 14.12 75.10
N ALA A 371 6.81 15.25 75.62
CA ALA A 371 7.42 16.60 75.65
C ALA A 371 8.73 16.68 76.50
N PRO A 372 9.38 17.85 76.78
CA PRO A 372 9.07 19.25 76.42
C PRO A 372 10.27 20.14 75.96
N ALA A 373 9.98 21.44 75.82
CA ALA A 373 10.75 22.57 75.31
C ALA A 373 12.10 22.91 76.00
N ALA A 374 13.01 23.60 75.29
CA ALA A 374 13.62 24.89 75.68
C ALA A 374 14.75 25.37 74.71
N THR A 375 14.64 26.65 74.32
CA THR A 375 15.68 27.69 74.12
C THR A 375 17.00 27.41 73.38
N HIS A 376 17.34 28.26 72.38
CA HIS A 376 18.57 29.07 72.37
C HIS A 376 18.45 30.30 71.43
N PRO A 377 19.23 31.39 71.67
CA PRO A 377 18.92 32.76 71.27
C PRO A 377 19.76 33.31 70.09
N ALA A 378 19.41 34.54 69.69
CA ALA A 378 19.91 35.35 68.59
C ALA A 378 21.41 35.67 68.58
N THR A 379 21.99 35.92 67.40
CA THR A 379 23.10 36.90 67.24
C THR A 379 23.23 37.44 65.80
N TYR A 380 22.87 38.72 65.65
CA TYR A 380 23.57 39.84 64.97
C TYR A 380 23.89 39.84 63.44
N SER A 381 23.47 40.95 62.81
CA SER A 381 23.87 41.49 61.50
C SER A 381 25.02 42.52 61.70
N PRO A 382 25.87 42.86 60.70
CA PRO A 382 25.57 44.06 59.91
C PRO A 382 26.04 44.05 58.45
N ALA A 383 25.45 44.96 57.67
CA ALA A 383 25.79 45.31 56.28
C ALA A 383 27.10 46.11 56.15
N PRO A 384 27.63 46.23 54.92
CA PRO A 384 27.92 47.57 54.40
C PRO A 384 27.44 47.80 52.95
N LEU A 385 27.31 49.09 52.62
CA LEU A 385 26.73 49.71 51.43
C LEU A 385 27.61 49.68 50.17
N ALA A 386 26.91 49.59 49.03
CA ALA A 386 27.08 50.31 47.76
C ALA A 386 28.30 50.05 46.84
N ALA A 387 28.03 49.41 45.70
CA ALA A 387 28.48 49.86 44.37
C ALA A 387 27.49 49.35 43.29
N ALA A 388 27.13 50.22 42.35
CA ALA A 388 26.11 49.99 41.31
C ALA A 388 26.63 49.14 40.13
N PRO A 389 25.80 48.26 39.53
CA PRO A 389 26.05 47.71 38.19
C PRO A 389 25.21 48.40 37.09
N PRO A 390 25.66 48.32 35.82
CA PRO A 390 25.25 49.18 34.71
C PRO A 390 23.91 48.81 34.05
N ALA A 391 23.40 49.78 33.28
CA ALA A 391 22.11 49.83 32.63
C ALA A 391 21.77 48.61 31.74
N MET A 392 20.59 48.04 32.00
CA MET A 392 19.90 47.07 31.15
C MET A 392 19.09 47.79 30.05
N PRO A 393 19.01 47.25 28.82
CA PRO A 393 18.10 47.74 27.79
C PRO A 393 16.63 47.41 28.12
N LEU A 394 15.75 48.32 27.68
CA LEU A 394 14.33 48.46 28.00
C LEU A 394 13.47 47.18 27.91
N PRO A 395 12.48 47.01 28.81
CA PRO A 395 11.43 46.00 28.65
C PRO A 395 10.42 46.42 27.57
N TYR A 396 10.03 45.46 26.73
CA TYR A 396 8.93 45.56 25.77
C TYR A 396 7.65 46.06 26.46
N GLN A 397 7.11 47.18 25.98
CA GLN A 397 5.85 47.74 26.45
C GLN A 397 4.68 46.83 26.06
N GLN A 398 3.91 46.39 27.06
CA GLN A 398 2.57 45.85 26.85
C GLN A 398 1.60 46.99 26.48
N PRO A 399 0.77 46.86 25.44
CA PRO A 399 -0.27 47.83 25.17
C PRO A 399 -1.42 47.69 26.18
N TYR A 400 -1.87 48.84 26.67
CA TYR A 400 -2.92 49.07 27.65
C TYR A 400 -4.22 48.31 27.36
N GLN A 401 -4.77 47.67 28.40
CA GLN A 401 -6.18 47.28 28.48
C GLN A 401 -7.05 48.53 28.42
N THR A 402 -7.89 48.63 27.39
CA THR A 402 -9.03 49.56 27.35
C THR A 402 -10.32 48.77 27.56
N ALA A 403 -11.23 49.35 28.33
CA ALA A 403 -12.53 48.81 28.69
C ALA A 403 -13.42 48.51 27.46
N PRO A 404 -14.38 47.57 27.56
CA PRO A 404 -15.20 47.13 26.42
C PRO A 404 -16.17 48.22 25.96
N GLN A 405 -16.05 48.62 24.69
CA GLN A 405 -17.02 49.47 23.98
C GLN A 405 -18.20 48.62 23.50
N LEU A 406 -19.42 49.04 23.85
CA LEU A 406 -20.67 48.50 23.35
C LEU A 406 -20.83 48.88 21.87
N TYR A 407 -20.94 47.87 21.00
CA TYR A 407 -21.21 48.05 19.58
C TYR A 407 -22.69 48.39 19.37
N GLN A 408 -22.98 49.61 18.91
CA GLN A 408 -24.28 50.04 18.40
C GLN A 408 -24.33 49.85 16.87
N PRO A 409 -25.35 49.18 16.32
CA PRO A 409 -25.51 49.03 14.87
C PRO A 409 -26.04 50.32 14.22
N PRO A 410 -25.71 50.59 12.94
CA PRO A 410 -26.12 51.81 12.25
C PRO A 410 -27.60 51.77 11.85
N THR A 411 -28.29 52.88 12.11
CA THR A 411 -29.65 53.16 11.65
C THR A 411 -29.63 53.70 10.21
N SER A 412 -30.34 53.04 9.31
CA SER A 412 -30.84 53.65 8.07
C SER A 412 -32.26 53.15 7.79
N PRO A 413 -33.18 53.99 7.29
CA PRO A 413 -34.62 53.73 7.35
C PRO A 413 -35.08 52.90 6.14
N TYR A 414 -35.73 51.76 6.39
CA TYR A 414 -36.39 50.96 5.37
C TYR A 414 -37.89 51.24 5.38
N GLN A 415 -38.43 51.77 4.28
CA GLN A 415 -39.88 51.90 4.05
C GLN A 415 -40.51 50.52 3.80
N PRO A 416 -41.74 50.25 4.30
CA PRO A 416 -42.41 48.99 4.07
C PRO A 416 -43.14 49.00 2.71
N VAL A 417 -42.73 48.14 1.80
CA VAL A 417 -43.56 47.78 0.63
C VAL A 417 -44.50 46.66 1.07
N VAL A 418 -45.79 46.98 1.11
CA VAL A 418 -46.88 46.03 1.36
C VAL A 418 -47.06 45.16 0.11
N GLY A 419 -46.75 43.87 0.24
CA GLY A 419 -47.06 42.84 -0.74
C GLY A 419 -47.76 41.66 -0.05
N THR A 420 -48.99 41.38 -0.47
CA THR A 420 -49.88 40.33 0.04
C THR A 420 -49.23 38.95 0.11
N PRO A 421 -49.53 38.13 1.15
CA PRO A 421 -48.94 36.80 1.27
C PRO A 421 -49.53 35.83 0.24
N LYS A 422 -48.70 35.37 -0.71
CA LYS A 422 -49.04 34.22 -1.56
C LYS A 422 -48.89 32.95 -0.73
N ALA A 423 -49.98 32.18 -0.68
CA ALA A 423 -50.06 30.87 -0.05
C ALA A 423 -48.91 29.96 -0.52
N VAL A 424 -48.15 29.43 0.44
CA VAL A 424 -47.14 28.42 0.21
C VAL A 424 -47.86 27.10 -0.08
N VAL A 425 -47.87 26.70 -1.34
CA VAL A 425 -48.32 25.37 -1.76
C VAL A 425 -47.30 24.36 -1.22
N PRO A 426 -47.71 23.31 -0.48
CA PRO A 426 -46.79 22.28 -0.03
C PRO A 426 -46.19 21.59 -1.25
N TYR A 427 -44.86 21.44 -1.26
CA TYR A 427 -44.19 20.62 -2.25
C TYR A 427 -44.60 19.16 -2.00
N GLU A 428 -45.43 18.59 -2.86
CA GLU A 428 -45.56 17.14 -2.95
C GLU A 428 -44.23 16.59 -3.45
N GLN A 429 -43.40 16.14 -2.51
CA GLN A 429 -42.25 15.32 -2.81
C GLN A 429 -42.77 13.96 -3.27
N ARG A 430 -43.03 13.83 -4.57
CA ARG A 430 -43.37 12.57 -5.21
C ARG A 430 -42.28 11.57 -4.83
N ALA A 431 -42.63 10.59 -4.00
CA ALA A 431 -41.74 9.53 -3.58
C ALA A 431 -41.18 8.87 -4.85
N VAL A 432 -39.90 9.10 -5.13
CA VAL A 432 -39.17 8.30 -6.10
C VAL A 432 -38.92 6.98 -5.39
N GLU A 433 -39.78 6.01 -5.67
CA GLU A 433 -39.62 4.62 -5.29
C GLU A 433 -38.16 4.21 -5.52
N PRO A 434 -37.46 3.61 -4.53
CA PRO A 434 -36.06 3.28 -4.66
C PRO A 434 -35.92 2.26 -5.79
N LYS A 435 -35.41 2.74 -6.93
CA LYS A 435 -35.10 1.89 -8.07
C LYS A 435 -34.23 0.74 -7.56
N PRO A 436 -34.64 -0.53 -7.72
CA PRO A 436 -33.90 -1.67 -7.19
C PRO A 436 -32.44 -1.57 -7.65
N ALA A 437 -31.51 -1.79 -6.72
CA ALA A 437 -30.08 -1.60 -6.91
C ALA A 437 -29.66 -2.27 -8.22
N GLU A 438 -29.39 -1.43 -9.24
CA GLU A 438 -28.97 -1.90 -10.55
C GLU A 438 -27.62 -2.60 -10.34
N ARG A 439 -27.64 -3.94 -10.44
CA ARG A 439 -26.47 -4.82 -10.28
C ARG A 439 -25.23 -4.13 -10.83
N ALA A 440 -24.21 -4.01 -9.98
CA ALA A 440 -22.92 -3.42 -10.35
C ALA A 440 -22.48 -3.96 -11.72
N PRO A 441 -22.15 -3.06 -12.66
CA PRO A 441 -21.90 -3.42 -14.04
C PRO A 441 -21.04 -4.67 -14.20
N ALA A 442 -21.45 -5.78 -14.81
CA ALA A 442 -20.50 -6.85 -15.17
C ALA A 442 -19.34 -6.23 -15.98
N THR A 443 -18.18 -6.07 -15.36
CA THR A 443 -17.01 -5.36 -15.91
C THR A 443 -16.40 -6.11 -17.10
N GLY A 444 -16.70 -7.41 -17.24
CA GLY A 444 -16.24 -8.27 -18.33
C GLY A 444 -16.75 -7.88 -19.73
N LYS A 445 -17.83 -7.10 -19.86
CA LYS A 445 -18.41 -6.76 -21.18
C LYS A 445 -17.74 -5.56 -21.86
N ARG A 446 -17.00 -4.72 -21.12
CA ARG A 446 -16.31 -3.54 -21.68
C ARG A 446 -14.86 -3.84 -22.07
N THR A 447 -14.25 -4.84 -21.45
CA THR A 447 -13.02 -5.48 -21.92
C THR A 447 -13.20 -6.11 -23.30
N ALA A 448 -14.39 -6.64 -23.61
CA ALA A 448 -14.70 -7.20 -24.93
C ALA A 448 -14.61 -6.19 -26.08
N VAL A 449 -14.99 -4.92 -25.86
CA VAL A 449 -14.85 -3.85 -26.88
C VAL A 449 -13.39 -3.60 -27.21
N VAL A 450 -12.55 -3.56 -26.17
CA VAL A 450 -11.12 -3.33 -26.33
C VAL A 450 -10.48 -4.51 -27.06
N VAL A 451 -10.78 -5.74 -26.65
CA VAL A 451 -10.29 -6.95 -27.33
C VAL A 451 -10.75 -7.00 -28.79
N GLY A 452 -12.02 -6.72 -29.05
CA GLY A 452 -12.56 -6.63 -30.41
C GLY A 452 -11.87 -5.56 -31.24
N PHE A 453 -11.58 -4.39 -30.65
CA PHE A 453 -10.82 -3.33 -31.32
C PHE A 453 -9.40 -3.77 -31.68
N MET A 454 -8.68 -4.47 -30.79
CA MET A 454 -7.33 -4.97 -31.09
C MET A 454 -7.35 -5.98 -32.24
N ILE A 455 -8.36 -6.87 -32.29
CA ILE A 455 -8.53 -7.86 -33.37
C ILE A 455 -8.87 -7.16 -34.69
N ALA A 456 -9.79 -6.20 -34.66
CA ALA A 456 -10.13 -5.37 -35.83
C ALA A 456 -8.91 -4.61 -36.37
N LEU A 457 -8.10 -4.04 -35.48
CA LEU A 457 -6.89 -3.32 -35.82
C LEU A 457 -5.83 -4.23 -36.44
N ALA A 458 -5.67 -5.45 -35.93
CA ALA A 458 -4.76 -6.42 -36.53
C ALA A 458 -5.23 -6.88 -37.92
N GLY A 459 -6.53 -7.11 -38.11
CA GLY A 459 -7.10 -7.38 -39.44
C GLY A 459 -6.90 -6.20 -40.41
N LEU A 460 -7.03 -4.97 -39.93
CA LEU A 460 -6.76 -3.76 -40.73
C LEU A 460 -5.27 -3.66 -41.11
N ILE A 461 -4.35 -3.98 -40.20
CA ILE A 461 -2.91 -4.02 -40.49
C ILE A 461 -2.58 -5.14 -41.48
N ALA A 462 -3.27 -6.28 -41.38
CA ALA A 462 -3.11 -7.40 -42.31
C ALA A 462 -3.51 -7.02 -43.75
N LEU A 463 -4.55 -6.20 -43.93
CA LEU A 463 -5.01 -5.79 -45.27
C LEU A 463 -4.31 -4.52 -45.77
N PHE A 464 -4.02 -3.58 -44.87
CA PHE A 464 -3.45 -2.26 -45.17
C PHE A 464 -2.37 -1.89 -44.13
N PRO A 465 -1.13 -2.37 -44.26
CA PRO A 465 -0.10 -2.25 -43.21
C PRO A 465 0.18 -0.82 -42.77
N LEU A 466 0.29 0.11 -43.72
CA LEU A 466 0.58 1.52 -43.45
C LEU A 466 -0.58 2.22 -42.73
N ALA A 467 -1.79 2.08 -43.26
CA ALA A 467 -2.98 2.71 -42.68
C ALA A 467 -3.32 2.11 -41.31
N GLY A 468 -3.28 0.78 -41.18
CA GLY A 468 -3.53 0.10 -39.92
C GLY A 468 -2.49 0.45 -38.85
N SER A 469 -1.20 0.52 -39.21
CA SER A 469 -0.14 0.88 -38.26
C SER A 469 -0.25 2.34 -37.79
N LEU A 470 -0.67 3.25 -38.68
CA LEU A 470 -0.94 4.64 -38.31
C LEU A 470 -2.11 4.73 -37.32
N VAL A 471 -3.21 4.02 -37.57
CA VAL A 471 -4.37 3.96 -36.66
C VAL A 471 -3.96 3.37 -35.31
N ALA A 472 -3.12 2.33 -35.30
CA ALA A 472 -2.58 1.73 -34.09
C ALA A 472 -1.74 2.71 -33.27
N ALA A 473 -0.81 3.42 -33.93
CA ALA A 473 0.04 4.42 -33.29
C ALA A 473 -0.79 5.56 -32.68
N VAL A 474 -1.76 6.09 -33.43
CA VAL A 474 -2.69 7.13 -32.93
C VAL A 474 -3.46 6.62 -31.72
N PHE A 475 -4.01 5.41 -31.77
CA PHE A 475 -4.73 4.82 -30.64
C PHE A 475 -3.85 4.71 -29.38
N LEU A 476 -2.63 4.18 -29.52
CA LEU A 476 -1.68 4.03 -28.41
C LEU A 476 -1.35 5.38 -27.75
N VAL A 477 -1.11 6.41 -28.57
CA VAL A 477 -0.81 7.77 -28.09
C VAL A 477 -2.02 8.38 -27.40
N VAL A 478 -3.22 8.28 -28.00
CA VAL A 478 -4.46 8.81 -27.42
C VAL A 478 -4.76 8.14 -26.08
N ALA A 479 -4.66 6.81 -26.01
CA ALA A 479 -4.90 6.07 -24.77
C ALA A 479 -3.93 6.50 -23.66
N ARG A 480 -2.62 6.61 -23.95
CA ARG A 480 -1.64 7.08 -22.96
C ARG A 480 -1.82 8.56 -22.57
N THR A 481 -2.31 9.38 -23.50
CA THR A 481 -2.65 10.79 -23.22
C THR A 481 -3.82 10.89 -22.25
N VAL A 482 -4.87 10.07 -22.43
CA VAL A 482 -6.02 10.01 -21.53
C VAL A 482 -5.64 9.54 -20.12
N ASP A 483 -4.80 8.51 -20.01
CA ASP A 483 -4.29 8.03 -18.72
C ASP A 483 -3.51 9.13 -17.98
N ARG A 484 -2.60 9.82 -18.68
CA ARG A 484 -1.83 10.94 -18.11
C ARG A 484 -2.71 12.12 -17.70
N GLY A 485 -3.64 12.54 -18.55
CA GLY A 485 -4.55 13.64 -18.24
C GLY A 485 -5.45 13.35 -17.04
N SER A 486 -5.98 12.12 -16.97
CA SER A 486 -6.80 11.68 -15.82
C SER A 486 -5.98 11.63 -14.53
N THR A 487 -4.74 11.13 -14.58
CA THR A 487 -3.83 11.04 -13.43
C THR A 487 -3.40 12.43 -12.94
N ALA A 488 -3.10 13.36 -13.86
CA ALA A 488 -2.75 14.74 -13.53
C ALA A 488 -3.90 15.49 -12.85
N LEU A 489 -5.14 15.31 -13.33
CA LEU A 489 -6.33 15.87 -12.71
C LEU A 489 -6.62 15.24 -11.34
N MET A 490 -6.45 13.93 -11.21
CA MET A 490 -6.65 13.23 -9.94
C MET A 490 -5.64 13.69 -8.88
N ARG A 491 -4.37 13.87 -9.25
CA ARG A 491 -3.32 14.42 -8.38
C ARG A 491 -3.65 15.85 -7.92
N ARG A 492 -4.22 16.69 -8.80
CA ARG A 492 -4.67 18.04 -8.42
C ARG A 492 -5.86 18.03 -7.47
N ARG A 493 -6.82 17.12 -7.67
CA ARG A 493 -8.00 16.97 -6.81
C ARG A 493 -7.63 16.47 -5.41
N GLN A 494 -6.63 15.60 -5.30
CA GLN A 494 -6.10 15.15 -4.01
C GLN A 494 -5.43 16.28 -3.22
N VAL A 495 -4.76 17.22 -3.89
CA VAL A 495 -4.13 18.38 -3.23
C VAL A 495 -5.15 19.45 -2.82
N ARG A 496 -6.25 19.61 -3.56
CA ARG A 496 -7.27 20.67 -3.31
C ARG A 496 -8.51 20.22 -2.53
N GLY A 497 -8.71 18.92 -2.32
CA GLY A 497 -9.85 18.37 -1.58
C GLY A 497 -11.24 18.48 -2.28
N ARG A 498 -11.38 19.26 -3.36
CA ARG A 498 -12.61 19.38 -4.17
C ARG A 498 -12.33 19.57 -5.66
N ALA A 499 -13.28 19.19 -6.52
CA ALA A 499 -13.23 19.46 -7.95
C ALA A 499 -13.39 20.97 -8.21
N GLY A 500 -12.41 21.59 -8.87
CA GLY A 500 -12.42 23.03 -9.15
C GLY A 500 -13.05 23.34 -10.51
N LYS A 501 -13.75 24.48 -10.64
CA LYS A 501 -14.25 25.00 -11.93
C LYS A 501 -13.12 25.18 -12.98
N SER A 502 -11.88 25.35 -12.51
CA SER A 502 -10.67 25.46 -13.34
C SER A 502 -10.12 24.14 -13.89
N ASP A 503 -10.63 22.97 -13.43
CA ASP A 503 -10.08 21.66 -13.81
C ASP A 503 -10.18 21.42 -15.33
N GLY A 504 -11.27 21.86 -15.96
CA GLY A 504 -11.45 21.74 -17.41
C GLY A 504 -10.46 22.61 -18.20
N VAL A 505 -10.26 23.86 -17.78
CA VAL A 505 -9.33 24.80 -18.44
C VAL A 505 -7.90 24.30 -18.34
N VAL A 506 -7.50 23.78 -17.19
CA VAL A 506 -6.16 23.23 -16.96
C VAL A 506 -5.97 21.92 -17.74
N ALA A 507 -6.99 21.08 -17.83
CA ALA A 507 -6.94 19.87 -18.66
C ALA A 507 -6.70 20.21 -20.13
N VAL A 508 -7.41 21.22 -20.65
CA VAL A 508 -7.25 21.69 -22.03
C VAL A 508 -5.86 22.33 -22.22
N ALA A 509 -5.43 23.21 -21.32
CA ALA A 509 -4.14 23.90 -21.43
C ALA A 509 -2.92 22.96 -21.33
N SER A 510 -3.03 21.87 -20.57
CA SER A 510 -1.94 20.87 -20.43
C SER A 510 -2.00 19.74 -21.46
N SER A 511 -3.04 19.70 -22.30
CA SER A 511 -3.22 18.64 -23.29
C SER A 511 -2.10 18.54 -24.35
N PRO A 512 -1.50 19.65 -24.86
CA PRO A 512 -0.43 19.53 -25.87
C PRO A 512 0.84 18.91 -25.29
N ALA A 513 1.23 19.32 -24.07
CA ALA A 513 2.39 18.78 -23.38
C ALA A 513 2.20 17.30 -23.01
N GLN A 514 0.98 16.91 -22.61
CA GLN A 514 0.65 15.51 -22.32
C GLN A 514 0.72 14.64 -23.57
N LEU A 515 0.29 15.16 -24.73
CA LEU A 515 0.34 14.48 -26.01
C LEU A 515 1.79 14.24 -26.46
N VAL A 516 2.65 15.25 -26.38
CA VAL A 516 4.09 15.12 -26.72
C VAL A 516 4.76 14.09 -25.82
N ALA A 517 4.54 14.15 -24.50
CA ALA A 517 5.10 13.19 -23.56
C ALA A 517 4.58 11.75 -23.80
N ALA A 518 3.29 11.61 -24.11
CA ALA A 518 2.69 10.32 -24.45
C ALA A 518 3.25 9.75 -25.77
N ALA A 519 3.53 10.60 -26.76
CA ALA A 519 4.14 10.19 -28.02
C ALA A 519 5.57 9.68 -27.83
N LEU A 520 6.41 10.40 -27.07
CA LEU A 520 7.79 9.98 -26.77
C LEU A 520 7.84 8.63 -26.04
N ILE A 521 6.99 8.45 -25.03
CA ILE A 521 6.91 7.18 -24.30
C ILE A 521 6.37 6.07 -25.18
N THR A 522 5.42 6.39 -26.06
CA THR A 522 4.91 5.40 -27.01
C THR A 522 5.99 4.93 -27.98
N LEU A 523 6.84 5.83 -28.45
CA LEU A 523 7.98 5.48 -29.31
C LEU A 523 8.91 4.47 -28.63
N VAL A 524 9.28 4.72 -27.36
CA VAL A 524 10.16 3.81 -26.59
C VAL A 524 9.46 2.49 -26.31
N CYS A 525 8.20 2.52 -25.88
CA CYS A 525 7.43 1.31 -25.57
C CYS A 525 7.05 0.50 -26.81
N LEU A 526 7.17 1.04 -28.02
CA LEU A 526 6.91 0.33 -29.27
C LEU A 526 8.07 -0.55 -29.73
N LEU A 527 9.29 -0.33 -29.21
CA LEU A 527 10.47 -1.10 -29.63
C LEU A 527 10.29 -2.61 -29.44
N LEU A 528 9.89 -3.03 -28.24
CA LEU A 528 9.68 -4.44 -27.93
C LEU A 528 8.48 -5.06 -28.69
N PRO A 529 7.29 -4.43 -28.73
CA PRO A 529 6.18 -4.85 -29.60
C PRO A 529 6.55 -5.05 -31.05
N LEU A 530 7.28 -4.10 -31.66
CA LEU A 530 7.69 -4.19 -33.06
C LEU A 530 8.67 -5.34 -33.28
N LEU A 531 9.63 -5.53 -32.35
CA LEU A 531 10.56 -6.65 -32.39
C LEU A 531 9.83 -8.00 -32.30
N MET A 532 8.94 -8.18 -31.31
CA MET A 532 8.17 -9.41 -31.15
C MET A 532 7.23 -9.67 -32.32
N GLY A 533 6.57 -8.63 -32.82
CA GLY A 533 5.74 -8.73 -34.02
C GLY A 533 6.55 -9.16 -35.25
N ALA A 534 7.73 -8.58 -35.48
CA ALA A 534 8.59 -8.95 -36.59
C ALA A 534 9.05 -10.42 -36.52
N VAL A 535 9.45 -10.89 -35.33
CA VAL A 535 9.85 -12.30 -35.11
C VAL A 535 8.69 -13.24 -35.40
N VAL A 536 7.53 -13.03 -34.77
CA VAL A 536 6.38 -13.92 -34.92
C VAL A 536 5.79 -13.87 -36.33
N GLY A 537 5.69 -12.68 -36.94
CA GLY A 537 5.24 -12.53 -38.32
C GLY A 537 6.14 -13.25 -39.32
N SER A 538 7.46 -13.21 -39.11
CA SER A 538 8.43 -13.94 -39.94
C SER A 538 8.26 -15.46 -39.81
N ILE A 539 8.08 -15.96 -38.58
CA ILE A 539 7.83 -17.39 -38.32
C ILE A 539 6.52 -17.85 -38.96
N VAL A 540 5.43 -17.10 -38.78
CA VAL A 540 4.11 -17.45 -39.36
C VAL A 540 4.16 -17.44 -40.88
N THR A 541 4.85 -16.47 -41.48
CA THR A 541 5.09 -16.42 -42.92
C THR A 541 5.89 -17.63 -43.40
N ALA A 542 6.91 -18.05 -42.64
CA ALA A 542 7.71 -19.22 -42.97
C ALA A 542 6.90 -20.52 -42.97
N ILE A 543 6.04 -20.70 -41.96
CA ILE A 543 5.17 -21.86 -41.84
C ILE A 543 4.09 -21.86 -42.94
N ALA A 544 3.51 -20.70 -43.26
CA ALA A 544 2.53 -20.59 -44.34
C ALA A 544 3.14 -20.95 -45.70
N ALA A 545 4.39 -20.54 -45.95
CA ALA A 545 5.13 -20.85 -47.18
C ALA A 545 5.42 -22.35 -47.33
N THR A 546 5.73 -23.07 -46.24
CA THR A 546 5.99 -24.53 -46.30
C THR A 546 4.71 -25.35 -46.49
N ALA A 547 3.58 -24.87 -45.98
CA ALA A 547 2.29 -25.55 -46.09
C ALA A 547 1.62 -25.45 -47.47
N GLN A 548 1.84 -24.36 -48.21
CA GLN A 548 1.16 -24.08 -49.49
C GLN A 548 1.97 -24.46 -50.74
N GLY A 549 3.19 -24.97 -50.57
CA GLY A 549 3.92 -25.65 -51.63
C GLY A 549 4.55 -24.80 -52.73
N LEU A 550 4.40 -23.47 -52.79
CA LEU A 550 5.17 -22.60 -53.70
C LEU A 550 5.23 -21.13 -53.22
N ASP A 551 6.41 -20.54 -53.44
CA ASP A 551 6.84 -19.14 -53.29
C ASP A 551 6.88 -18.52 -51.88
N TRP A 552 8.09 -18.49 -51.30
CA TRP A 552 8.40 -17.71 -50.10
C TRP A 552 8.11 -16.22 -50.31
N ARG A 553 7.06 -15.72 -49.65
CA ARG A 553 6.68 -14.30 -49.63
C ARG A 553 7.00 -13.70 -48.26
N PRO A 554 8.17 -13.07 -48.03
CA PRO A 554 8.57 -12.55 -46.71
C PRO A 554 7.62 -11.47 -46.17
N LEU A 555 6.81 -10.85 -47.03
CA LEU A 555 5.82 -9.83 -46.69
C LEU A 555 4.42 -10.35 -47.03
N SER A 556 3.93 -11.35 -46.29
CA SER A 556 2.57 -11.89 -46.49
C SER A 556 1.52 -11.15 -45.64
N ALA A 557 0.30 -10.99 -46.15
CA ALA A 557 -0.81 -10.38 -45.41
C ALA A 557 -1.10 -11.11 -44.09
N VAL A 558 -1.02 -12.45 -44.11
CA VAL A 558 -1.16 -13.31 -42.92
C VAL A 558 -0.02 -13.07 -41.91
N GLY A 559 1.21 -12.97 -42.39
CA GLY A 559 2.38 -12.65 -41.57
C GLY A 559 2.28 -11.29 -40.90
N PHE A 560 1.82 -10.26 -41.62
CA PHE A 560 1.56 -8.93 -41.05
C PHE A 560 0.41 -8.93 -40.05
N GLY A 561 -0.66 -9.69 -40.29
CA GLY A 561 -1.74 -9.86 -39.33
C GLY A 561 -1.28 -10.51 -38.02
N ALA A 562 -0.47 -11.58 -38.12
CA ALA A 562 0.12 -12.23 -36.95
C ALA A 562 1.14 -11.34 -36.23
N ALA A 563 1.99 -10.62 -36.98
CA ALA A 563 2.90 -9.62 -36.43
C ALA A 563 2.15 -8.54 -35.66
N ALA A 564 1.05 -8.04 -36.23
CA ALA A 564 0.21 -7.01 -35.63
C ALA A 564 -0.47 -7.50 -34.36
N LEU A 565 -1.11 -8.68 -34.36
CA LEU A 565 -1.71 -9.27 -33.17
C LEU A 565 -0.67 -9.43 -32.05
N THR A 566 0.51 -9.93 -32.38
CA THR A 566 1.59 -10.14 -31.42
C THR A 566 2.09 -8.80 -30.86
N ALA A 567 2.40 -7.84 -31.73
CA ALA A 567 2.85 -6.51 -31.31
C ALA A 567 1.80 -5.82 -30.43
N LEU A 568 0.54 -5.90 -30.80
CA LEU A 568 -0.58 -5.35 -30.03
C LEU A 568 -0.73 -6.04 -28.67
N PHE A 569 -0.58 -7.36 -28.60
CA PHE A 569 -0.61 -8.12 -27.35
C PHE A 569 0.59 -7.80 -26.45
N THR A 570 1.79 -7.73 -27.02
CA THR A 570 3.02 -7.33 -26.32
C THR A 570 2.94 -5.88 -25.86
N ALA A 571 2.36 -4.96 -26.62
CA ALA A 571 2.12 -3.58 -26.19
C ALA A 571 1.08 -3.51 -25.06
N TRP A 572 0.10 -4.42 -25.08
CA TRP A 572 -0.95 -4.51 -24.07
C TRP A 572 -0.44 -5.04 -22.72
N TRP A 573 0.47 -6.03 -22.74
CA TRP A 573 0.97 -6.70 -21.53
C TRP A 573 2.41 -6.35 -21.14
N GLY A 574 3.20 -5.78 -22.04
CA GLY A 574 4.60 -5.43 -21.85
C GLY A 574 4.84 -4.07 -21.21
N PRO A 575 6.08 -3.55 -21.32
CA PRO A 575 6.50 -2.29 -20.68
C PRO A 575 5.59 -1.11 -21.07
N GLY A 576 5.02 -0.45 -20.05
CA GLY A 576 4.08 0.65 -20.26
C GLY A 576 2.66 0.21 -20.68
N GLY A 577 2.34 -1.08 -20.65
CA GLY A 577 1.01 -1.63 -20.93
C GLY A 577 -0.03 -1.22 -19.88
N SER A 578 0.34 -1.08 -18.60
CA SER A 578 -0.58 -0.65 -17.54
C SER A 578 -1.22 0.73 -17.81
N SER A 579 -0.42 1.68 -18.29
CA SER A 579 -0.88 3.02 -18.71
C SER A 579 -1.82 2.93 -19.93
N LEU A 580 -1.47 2.10 -20.91
CA LEU A 580 -2.29 1.86 -22.09
C LEU A 580 -3.67 1.28 -21.73
N ARG A 581 -3.70 0.24 -20.87
CA ARG A 581 -4.94 -0.42 -20.43
C ARG A 581 -5.86 0.54 -19.69
N ARG A 582 -5.32 1.29 -18.72
CA ARG A 582 -6.10 2.29 -17.96
C ARG A 582 -6.70 3.35 -18.88
N GLY A 583 -5.89 3.93 -19.76
CA GLY A 583 -6.34 4.92 -20.73
C GLY A 583 -7.42 4.41 -21.67
N ALA A 584 -7.21 3.24 -22.27
CA ALA A 584 -8.17 2.60 -23.17
C ALA A 584 -9.52 2.32 -22.48
N HIS A 585 -9.51 1.83 -21.23
CA HIS A 585 -10.74 1.59 -20.47
C HIS A 585 -11.48 2.88 -20.11
N ILE A 586 -10.76 3.96 -19.77
CA ILE A 586 -11.35 5.27 -19.51
C ILE A 586 -12.04 5.81 -20.77
N THR A 587 -11.36 5.73 -21.93
CA THR A 587 -11.91 6.14 -23.22
C THR A 587 -13.14 5.33 -23.61
N ALA A 588 -13.07 3.99 -23.52
CA ALA A 588 -14.19 3.11 -23.82
C ALA A 588 -15.41 3.37 -22.92
N ARG A 589 -15.18 3.68 -21.63
CA ARG A 589 -16.26 4.02 -20.69
C ARG A 589 -16.95 5.33 -21.03
N ASN A 590 -16.20 6.32 -21.54
CA ASN A 590 -16.71 7.63 -21.87
C ASN A 590 -17.45 7.66 -23.22
N LEU A 591 -16.94 6.91 -24.20
CA LEU A 591 -17.49 6.84 -25.56
C LEU A 591 -18.71 5.89 -25.63
N PHE A 592 -18.64 4.74 -24.96
CA PHE A 592 -19.69 3.72 -24.97
C PHE A 592 -20.44 3.71 -23.63
N ARG A 593 -21.16 4.81 -23.36
CA ARG A 593 -22.00 4.94 -22.15
C ARG A 593 -23.10 3.86 -22.07
N PRO A 594 -23.90 3.59 -23.13
CA PRO A 594 -24.92 2.55 -23.10
C PRO A 594 -24.27 1.16 -23.17
N ARG A 595 -24.74 0.21 -22.35
CA ARG A 595 -24.17 -1.16 -22.32
C ARG A 595 -24.40 -1.93 -23.61
N TRP A 596 -25.59 -1.78 -24.19
CA TRP A 596 -25.96 -2.44 -25.45
C TRP A 596 -25.08 -1.96 -26.60
N LEU A 597 -24.74 -0.66 -26.62
CA LEU A 597 -23.86 -0.07 -27.63
C LEU A 597 -22.45 -0.66 -27.52
N ALA A 598 -21.90 -0.77 -26.31
CA ALA A 598 -20.61 -1.43 -26.10
C ALA A 598 -20.63 -2.89 -26.61
N SER A 599 -21.67 -3.67 -26.29
CA SER A 599 -21.77 -5.05 -26.77
C SER A 599 -21.93 -5.16 -28.28
N ALA A 600 -22.78 -4.33 -28.89
CA ALA A 600 -22.96 -4.29 -30.34
C ALA A 600 -21.66 -3.91 -31.06
N THR A 601 -20.95 -2.87 -30.58
CA THR A 601 -19.66 -2.46 -31.13
C THR A 601 -18.60 -3.54 -30.96
N ALA A 602 -18.53 -4.23 -29.82
CA ALA A 602 -17.59 -5.34 -29.63
C ALA A 602 -17.83 -6.46 -30.64
N VAL A 603 -19.09 -6.86 -30.86
CA VAL A 603 -19.45 -7.90 -31.83
C VAL A 603 -19.12 -7.46 -33.25
N LEU A 604 -19.43 -6.23 -33.63
CA LEU A 604 -19.10 -5.69 -34.96
C LEU A 604 -17.58 -5.64 -35.20
N LEU A 605 -16.80 -5.22 -34.19
CA LEU A 605 -15.33 -5.18 -34.29
C LEU A 605 -14.73 -6.58 -34.38
N LEU A 606 -15.24 -7.53 -33.59
CA LEU A 606 -14.80 -8.93 -33.67
C LEU A 606 -15.14 -9.54 -35.03
N ALA A 607 -16.39 -9.39 -35.49
CA ALA A 607 -16.82 -9.91 -36.79
C ALA A 607 -16.04 -9.27 -37.94
N GLY A 608 -15.87 -7.94 -37.93
CA GLY A 608 -15.12 -7.22 -38.95
C GLY A 608 -13.62 -7.56 -38.94
N GLY A 609 -13.01 -7.70 -37.77
CA GLY A 609 -11.61 -8.09 -37.64
C GLY A 609 -11.35 -9.54 -38.06
N SER A 610 -12.22 -10.46 -37.65
CA SER A 610 -12.16 -11.87 -38.07
C SER A 610 -12.41 -12.02 -39.57
N TRP A 611 -13.34 -11.26 -40.16
CA TRP A 611 -13.57 -11.25 -41.60
C TRP A 611 -12.36 -10.67 -42.36
N ALA A 612 -11.80 -9.54 -41.92
CA ALA A 612 -10.59 -8.98 -42.51
C ALA A 612 -9.39 -9.94 -42.44
N PHE A 613 -9.25 -10.67 -41.33
CA PHE A 613 -8.22 -11.70 -41.19
C PHE A 613 -8.48 -12.90 -42.11
N TYR A 614 -9.73 -13.34 -42.24
CA TYR A 614 -10.11 -14.39 -43.17
C TYR A 614 -9.82 -13.99 -44.62
N GLU A 615 -10.22 -12.79 -45.04
CA GLU A 615 -9.88 -12.25 -46.37
C GLU A 615 -8.35 -12.22 -46.59
N ALA A 616 -7.57 -11.83 -45.57
CA ALA A 616 -6.11 -11.87 -45.63
C ALA A 616 -5.56 -13.29 -45.84
N THR A 617 -6.21 -14.32 -45.28
CA THR A 617 -5.86 -15.73 -45.54
C THR A 617 -6.27 -16.21 -46.93
N GLN A 618 -7.27 -15.59 -47.55
CA GLN A 618 -7.72 -15.87 -48.92
C GLN A 618 -6.94 -15.09 -50.00
N GLY A 619 -5.90 -14.34 -49.60
CA GLY A 619 -5.06 -13.56 -50.52
C GLY A 619 -5.51 -12.11 -50.73
N ALA A 620 -6.50 -11.61 -49.98
CA ALA A 620 -6.77 -10.18 -49.94
C ALA A 620 -5.59 -9.44 -49.27
N GLY A 621 -5.10 -8.35 -49.88
CA GLY A 621 -3.85 -7.69 -49.47
C GLY A 621 -2.64 -8.08 -50.33
N ASP A 622 -2.81 -8.99 -51.28
CA ASP A 622 -1.79 -9.32 -52.29
C ASP A 622 -1.21 -8.12 -53.08
N PRO A 623 -1.93 -7.01 -53.37
CA PRO A 623 -1.38 -5.92 -54.18
C PRO A 623 -0.10 -5.27 -53.61
N TRP A 624 0.05 -5.18 -52.27
CA TRP A 624 1.25 -4.63 -51.62
C TRP A 624 2.26 -5.72 -51.21
N ALA A 625 1.84 -6.98 -51.15
CA ALA A 625 2.69 -8.15 -50.87
C ALA A 625 3.48 -8.64 -52.10
N ARG A 626 3.31 -8.00 -53.27
CA ARG A 626 3.80 -8.43 -54.60
C ARG A 626 5.25 -8.02 -54.90
N THR A 627 6.20 -8.59 -54.18
CA THR A 627 7.50 -8.91 -54.79
C THR A 627 7.89 -10.34 -54.37
N PRO A 628 7.36 -11.38 -55.06
CA PRO A 628 7.93 -12.70 -54.91
C PRO A 628 9.40 -12.61 -55.32
N VAL A 629 10.30 -12.93 -54.39
CA VAL A 629 11.68 -13.20 -54.76
C VAL A 629 11.61 -14.48 -55.59
N GLN A 630 11.92 -14.40 -56.89
CA GLN A 630 12.04 -15.60 -57.71
C GLN A 630 13.16 -16.44 -57.12
N THR A 631 12.81 -17.45 -56.33
CA THR A 631 13.74 -18.51 -55.98
C THR A 631 14.02 -19.29 -57.26
N PRO A 632 15.29 -19.49 -57.66
CA PRO A 632 15.59 -20.38 -58.79
C PRO A 632 14.92 -21.72 -58.52
N LYS A 633 14.26 -22.28 -59.54
CA LYS A 633 13.63 -23.60 -59.45
C LYS A 633 14.74 -24.61 -59.15
N PHE A 634 14.88 -25.01 -57.90
CA PHE A 634 15.59 -26.23 -57.59
C PHE A 634 14.60 -27.36 -57.87
N GLU A 635 14.79 -28.05 -59.01
CA GLU A 635 14.20 -29.37 -59.20
C GLU A 635 14.61 -30.21 -58.00
N ARG A 636 13.64 -30.74 -57.27
CA ARG A 636 13.91 -31.64 -56.15
C ARG A 636 14.71 -32.80 -56.72
N PRO A 637 15.94 -33.07 -56.25
CA PRO A 637 16.70 -34.20 -56.77
C PRO A 637 15.89 -35.47 -56.51
N THR A 638 15.66 -36.22 -57.58
CA THR A 638 14.97 -37.51 -57.51
C THR A 638 15.86 -38.48 -56.73
N PHE A 639 15.29 -39.55 -56.17
CA PHE A 639 16.08 -40.54 -55.43
C PHE A 639 17.20 -41.16 -56.30
N ASP A 640 17.00 -41.21 -57.61
CA ASP A 640 18.01 -41.64 -58.58
C ASP A 640 19.10 -40.57 -58.83
N ASP A 641 18.78 -39.27 -58.75
CA ASP A 641 19.78 -38.19 -58.86
C ASP A 641 20.72 -38.18 -57.64
N LEU A 642 20.20 -38.54 -56.46
CA LEU A 642 21.00 -38.70 -55.25
C LEU A 642 21.92 -39.94 -55.32
N ARG A 643 21.50 -41.03 -55.97
CA ARG A 643 22.37 -42.21 -56.19
C ARG A 643 23.51 -41.95 -57.18
N GLN A 644 23.30 -41.06 -58.14
CA GLN A 644 24.31 -40.72 -59.15
C GLN A 644 25.26 -39.59 -58.72
N ALA A 645 25.00 -38.96 -57.57
CA ALA A 645 25.86 -37.91 -57.02
C ALA A 645 27.26 -38.49 -56.66
N PRO A 646 28.36 -37.83 -57.07
CA PRO A 646 29.72 -38.35 -56.90
C PRO A 646 30.08 -38.58 -55.42
N LEU A 647 29.49 -37.82 -54.50
CA LEU A 647 29.68 -37.98 -53.06
C LEU A 647 29.07 -39.28 -52.48
N ILE A 648 28.02 -39.81 -53.11
CA ILE A 648 27.29 -41.02 -52.68
C ILE A 648 27.84 -42.27 -53.38
N ARG A 649 28.31 -42.11 -54.63
CA ARG A 649 28.92 -43.19 -55.42
C ARG A 649 30.24 -43.72 -54.83
N ASP A 650 30.98 -42.87 -54.12
CA ASP A 650 32.30 -43.18 -53.57
C ASP A 650 32.29 -43.59 -52.09
N LEU A 651 31.11 -43.73 -51.47
CA LEU A 651 30.96 -44.23 -50.10
C LEU A 651 31.18 -45.76 -50.05
N PRO A 652 32.18 -46.28 -49.32
CA PRO A 652 32.57 -47.70 -49.39
C PRO A 652 31.60 -48.70 -48.73
N LEU A 653 30.36 -48.32 -48.42
CA LEU A 653 29.51 -49.07 -47.50
C LEU A 653 28.05 -49.29 -47.93
N ILE A 654 27.70 -49.09 -49.20
CA ILE A 654 26.40 -49.57 -49.72
C ILE A 654 26.61 -50.28 -51.06
N GLY A 655 27.29 -51.42 -50.98
CA GLY A 655 27.29 -52.46 -52.00
C GLY A 655 26.60 -53.70 -51.46
N LYS A 656 25.26 -53.68 -51.44
CA LYS A 656 24.33 -54.81 -51.70
C LYS A 656 22.89 -54.38 -51.47
#